data_AF-A0A972ILH7-F1
#
_entry.id   AF-A0A972ILH7-F1
#
_cell.length_a   1.000
_cell.length_b   1.000
_cell.length_c   1.000
_cell.angle_alpha   90.00
_cell.angle_beta   90.00
_cell.angle_gamma   90.00
#
_symmetry.space_group_name_H-M   'P 1'
#
loop_
_entity.id
_entity.type
_entity.pdbx_description
1 polymer ?
#
loop_
_entity_poly.entity_id
_entity_poly.type
_entity_poly.pdbx_seq_one_letter_code
_entity_poly.pdbx_strand_id
1 'polypeptide(L)'
;MIQQAKGRLYAVADHMNTDGLLFLWWLDRGNPDDRKAVVAALEGWPLWACGLLGRAMTGFYAGSGDKHILDALEKAYSGDPNCLRSITGSVSNLWPAFDAYCWTGNKDIAEALDAMFREEGGGLLPNLNRYRKAPDLKPGTTVENAHVVEFIESTTPWAVGYLWTGDVHYLQAAVGWHDLLERIAMQPYGVPVSDEWYGPTGAFRGSETCDVAGYIWSQVCLLAVTGEGRMGDRLERAFFNAGPATVSRDFKTHVYFQSPNRFANLSPNFPHGPMAEGGVYERKHSPLCCTAALNRIVPWYVTNMWMATYDNGLAATCYGPCKVTALAADGVSVTMDCRTDYPFNETIDISVQPAREAAFPIDFRVPGWCTNPTLSVNGSPITVDCNARGFLRVNRTWKPGDLVQLWFPMTAVVQRGRDAASGPPYDGAHRVTRVTIPDDRSTQGVPYASVSYGPLLLALPIPDTTNANSPDPNARWKFALDIQEPGLTVQRSKMPFRWDWPLAAPLTLRVNVHEIAWNPDPQAPRLPLLPVAKSKPAQSVTLIPYGCTKFRLSMFPVTAEPQVKPSAIRRILFLGNSITVHGPKADIGWAGNWGMAASSKDKDYVHLVTGTIAQHTGSMPEMMIRNIADFERNYADYDVESQMKDFFAFDPDLVVLAIGENVPALGSEDAKAQFKAGVMKILGCALARRHPLVVVRSSFWADPAKDEVLRIACQEADAIFVDAGPLGCEEANMARSERSFIHDGVAAHPGDRGMKALADAIVQAVLHRR
;
A
#
# COMPACT_ATOMS: atom_id res chain seq x y z
N MET A 1 -6.37 -28.44 25.62
CA MET A 1 -6.11 -28.02 24.22
C MET A 1 -5.60 -29.18 23.37
N ILE A 2 -4.44 -29.81 23.63
CA ILE A 2 -3.94 -30.93 22.81
C ILE A 2 -4.99 -32.04 22.63
N GLN A 3 -5.65 -32.49 23.70
CA GLN A 3 -6.71 -33.51 23.59
C GLN A 3 -7.92 -33.06 22.76
N GLN A 4 -8.26 -31.76 22.78
CA GLN A 4 -9.33 -31.22 21.94
C GLN A 4 -8.91 -31.18 20.47
N ALA A 5 -7.64 -30.82 20.19
CA ALA A 5 -7.08 -30.87 18.85
C ALA A 5 -7.06 -32.31 18.33
N LYS A 6 -6.63 -33.29 19.15
CA LYS A 6 -6.71 -34.72 18.82
C LYS A 6 -8.13 -35.13 18.47
N GLY A 7 -9.11 -34.86 19.33
CA GLY A 7 -10.51 -35.23 19.07
C GLY A 7 -11.08 -34.64 17.76
N ARG A 8 -10.58 -33.48 17.30
CA ARG A 8 -11.00 -32.87 16.02
C ARG A 8 -10.24 -33.43 14.82
N LEU A 9 -8.93 -33.61 14.94
CA LEU A 9 -8.09 -34.09 13.84
C LEU A 9 -8.28 -35.59 13.61
N TYR A 10 -8.53 -36.37 14.66
CA TYR A 10 -8.76 -37.82 14.59
C TYR A 10 -10.07 -38.14 13.87
N ALA A 11 -11.08 -37.26 13.96
CA ALA A 11 -12.29 -37.37 13.15
C ALA A 11 -12.03 -37.36 11.63
N VAL A 12 -10.84 -36.93 11.20
CA VAL A 12 -10.37 -37.12 9.82
C VAL A 12 -9.37 -38.28 9.76
N ALA A 13 -8.33 -38.25 10.61
CA ALA A 13 -7.22 -39.20 10.56
C ALA A 13 -7.65 -40.67 10.74
N ASP A 14 -8.65 -40.96 11.58
CA ASP A 14 -9.17 -42.30 11.83
C ASP A 14 -9.78 -42.96 10.58
N HIS A 15 -10.20 -42.15 9.61
CA HIS A 15 -10.87 -42.60 8.38
C HIS A 15 -9.97 -42.53 7.13
N MET A 16 -8.79 -41.94 7.25
CA MET A 16 -7.89 -41.76 6.12
C MET A 16 -7.49 -43.09 5.51
N ASN A 17 -7.56 -43.14 4.18
CA ASN A 17 -7.16 -44.26 3.33
C ASN A 17 -6.44 -43.71 2.08
N THR A 18 -5.79 -44.59 1.33
CA THR A 18 -5.03 -44.20 0.13
C THR A 18 -5.90 -43.95 -1.10
N ASP A 19 -7.15 -44.39 -1.12
CA ASP A 19 -8.03 -44.23 -2.29
C ASP A 19 -8.76 -42.88 -2.29
N GLY A 20 -8.70 -42.16 -1.17
CA GLY A 20 -9.27 -40.82 -0.98
C GLY A 20 -8.71 -39.75 -1.93
N LEU A 21 -9.49 -38.68 -2.10
CA LEU A 21 -9.02 -37.43 -2.74
C LEU A 21 -8.49 -36.48 -1.67
N LEU A 22 -7.16 -36.42 -1.49
CA LEU A 22 -6.53 -35.69 -0.38
C LEU A 22 -7.14 -36.13 0.96
N PHE A 23 -7.62 -35.20 1.79
CA PHE A 23 -8.28 -35.51 3.07
C PHE A 23 -9.76 -35.91 2.94
N LEU A 24 -10.30 -35.93 1.73
CA LEU A 24 -11.70 -36.30 1.45
C LEU A 24 -11.78 -37.82 1.29
N TRP A 25 -11.56 -38.52 2.40
CA TRP A 25 -11.45 -39.98 2.47
C TRP A 25 -12.70 -40.75 2.02
N TRP A 26 -13.85 -40.07 1.94
CA TRP A 26 -15.14 -40.63 1.52
C TRP A 26 -15.38 -40.56 0.00
N LEU A 27 -14.46 -39.96 -0.75
CA LEU A 27 -14.48 -39.92 -2.22
C LEU A 27 -13.44 -40.89 -2.77
N ASP A 28 -13.70 -41.46 -3.95
CA ASP A 28 -12.75 -42.35 -4.62
C ASP A 28 -12.01 -41.61 -5.73
N ARG A 29 -10.69 -41.52 -5.61
CA ARG A 29 -9.83 -40.91 -6.64
C ARG A 29 -9.80 -41.70 -7.95
N GLY A 30 -10.16 -42.97 -7.94
CA GLY A 30 -10.34 -43.79 -9.15
C GLY A 30 -11.63 -43.48 -9.89
N ASN A 31 -12.60 -42.83 -9.23
CA ASN A 31 -13.91 -42.51 -9.78
C ASN A 31 -13.89 -41.14 -10.51
N PRO A 32 -14.12 -41.09 -11.84
CA PRO A 32 -14.14 -39.84 -12.60
C PRO A 32 -15.22 -38.86 -12.14
N ASP A 33 -16.37 -39.35 -11.67
CA ASP A 33 -17.47 -38.50 -11.22
C ASP A 33 -17.13 -37.79 -9.91
N ASP A 34 -16.45 -38.48 -8.98
CA ASP A 34 -15.98 -37.88 -7.72
C ASP A 34 -14.92 -36.80 -7.98
N ARG A 35 -13.96 -37.07 -8.88
CA ARG A 35 -12.97 -36.06 -9.31
C ARG A 35 -13.64 -34.83 -9.93
N LYS A 36 -14.61 -35.05 -10.82
CA LYS A 36 -15.35 -33.96 -11.47
C LYS A 36 -16.17 -33.17 -10.46
N ALA A 37 -16.83 -33.86 -9.53
CA ALA A 37 -17.67 -33.23 -8.50
C ALA A 37 -16.83 -32.36 -7.56
N VAL A 38 -15.68 -32.83 -7.09
CA VAL A 38 -14.84 -32.07 -6.17
C VAL A 38 -14.23 -30.82 -6.80
N VAL A 39 -13.88 -30.90 -8.09
CA VAL A 39 -13.36 -29.78 -8.87
C VAL A 39 -14.46 -28.76 -9.17
N ALA A 40 -15.67 -29.22 -9.48
CA ALA A 40 -16.81 -28.34 -9.76
C ALA A 40 -17.39 -27.68 -8.50
N ALA A 41 -17.28 -28.34 -7.35
CA ALA A 41 -17.85 -27.86 -6.09
C ALA A 41 -17.19 -26.56 -5.64
N LEU A 42 -17.97 -25.47 -5.62
CA LEU A 42 -17.54 -24.14 -5.18
C LEU A 42 -16.20 -23.74 -5.83
N GLU A 43 -16.05 -24.00 -7.13
CA GLU A 43 -14.85 -23.66 -7.91
C GLU A 43 -13.55 -24.32 -7.38
N GLY A 44 -13.67 -25.48 -6.73
CA GLY A 44 -12.55 -26.24 -6.17
C GLY A 44 -12.20 -25.88 -4.72
N TRP A 45 -13.07 -25.14 -4.03
CA TRP A 45 -12.91 -24.80 -2.61
C TRP A 45 -12.58 -25.99 -1.69
N PRO A 46 -13.18 -27.20 -1.84
CA PRO A 46 -12.83 -28.35 -1.00
C PRO A 46 -11.36 -28.76 -1.10
N LEU A 47 -10.75 -28.64 -2.30
CA LEU A 47 -9.34 -28.93 -2.52
C LEU A 47 -8.44 -27.86 -1.89
N TRP A 48 -8.84 -26.59 -1.95
CA TRP A 48 -8.16 -25.51 -1.22
C TRP A 48 -8.19 -25.75 0.29
N ALA A 49 -9.36 -26.12 0.83
CA ALA A 49 -9.55 -26.39 2.26
C ALA A 49 -8.71 -27.57 2.75
N CYS A 50 -8.48 -28.58 1.90
CA CYS A 50 -7.54 -29.67 2.19
C CYS A 50 -6.13 -29.15 2.50
N GLY A 51 -5.64 -28.11 1.81
CA GLY A 51 -4.32 -27.52 2.10
C GLY A 51 -4.25 -26.80 3.45
N LEU A 52 -5.36 -26.20 3.89
CA LEU A 52 -5.45 -25.62 5.24
C LEU A 52 -5.47 -26.70 6.32
N LEU A 53 -6.20 -27.79 6.09
CA LEU A 53 -6.22 -28.94 6.99
C LEU A 53 -4.84 -29.61 7.05
N GLY A 54 -4.19 -29.78 5.90
CA GLY A 54 -2.82 -30.28 5.80
C GLY A 54 -1.87 -29.46 6.66
N ARG A 55 -1.88 -28.12 6.55
CA ARG A 55 -1.06 -27.24 7.41
C ARG A 55 -1.39 -27.36 8.90
N ALA A 56 -2.66 -27.58 9.26
CA ALA A 56 -3.04 -27.82 10.65
C ALA A 56 -2.49 -29.16 11.16
N MET A 57 -2.54 -30.21 10.34
CA MET A 57 -2.01 -31.52 10.65
C MET A 57 -0.48 -31.53 10.72
N THR A 58 0.22 -30.86 9.79
CA THR A 58 1.69 -30.74 9.85
C THR A 58 2.14 -29.96 11.08
N GLY A 59 1.46 -28.85 11.42
CA GLY A 59 1.72 -28.11 12.65
C GLY A 59 1.47 -28.95 13.92
N PHE A 60 0.40 -29.76 13.93
CA PHE A 60 0.13 -30.66 15.05
C PHE A 60 1.18 -31.76 15.17
N TYR A 61 1.58 -32.40 14.07
CA TYR A 61 2.62 -33.42 14.07
C TYR A 61 3.96 -32.84 14.52
N ALA A 62 4.39 -31.70 13.96
CA ALA A 62 5.64 -31.04 14.34
C ALA A 62 5.71 -30.71 15.84
N GLY A 63 4.58 -30.34 16.45
CA GLY A 63 4.49 -30.04 17.88
C GLY A 63 4.30 -31.24 18.81
N SER A 64 3.88 -32.40 18.30
CA SER A 64 3.46 -33.55 19.14
C SER A 64 4.17 -34.87 18.85
N GLY A 65 4.77 -35.03 17.67
CA GLY A 65 5.31 -36.31 17.19
C GLY A 65 4.25 -37.38 16.96
N ASP A 66 2.97 -37.00 16.82
CA ASP A 66 1.86 -37.95 16.72
C ASP A 66 1.86 -38.72 15.39
N LYS A 67 2.36 -39.95 15.42
CA LYS A 67 2.49 -40.82 14.25
C LYS A 67 1.17 -41.10 13.53
N HIS A 68 0.03 -41.03 14.23
CA HIS A 68 -1.26 -41.24 13.59
C HIS A 68 -1.61 -40.09 12.63
N ILE A 69 -1.24 -38.85 13.00
CA ILE A 69 -1.39 -37.69 12.13
C ILE A 69 -0.39 -37.74 10.97
N LEU A 70 0.83 -38.23 11.19
CA LEU A 70 1.80 -38.43 10.11
C LEU A 70 1.30 -39.46 9.08
N ASP A 71 0.75 -40.59 9.54
CA ASP A 71 0.14 -41.60 8.68
C ASP A 71 -1.04 -41.04 7.86
N ALA A 72 -1.88 -40.21 8.48
CA ALA A 72 -2.97 -39.52 7.78
C ALA A 72 -2.46 -38.55 6.69
N LEU A 73 -1.40 -37.79 6.97
CA LEU A 73 -0.73 -36.92 5.98
C LEU A 73 -0.15 -37.75 4.82
N GLU A 74 0.50 -38.87 5.13
CA GLU A 74 1.10 -39.75 4.12
C GLU A 74 0.02 -40.33 3.20
N LYS A 75 -1.08 -40.82 3.76
CA LYS A 75 -2.23 -41.32 2.99
C LYS A 75 -2.88 -40.26 2.11
N ALA A 76 -2.99 -39.03 2.59
CA ALA A 76 -3.61 -37.93 1.84
C ALA A 76 -2.82 -37.55 0.57
N TYR A 77 -1.49 -37.63 0.62
CA TYR A 77 -0.61 -37.15 -0.46
C TYR A 77 0.04 -38.27 -1.29
N SER A 78 -0.19 -39.55 -0.96
CA SER A 78 0.38 -40.70 -1.66
C SER A 78 -0.58 -41.35 -2.67
N GLY A 79 -0.04 -42.12 -3.60
CA GLY A 79 -0.75 -42.96 -4.58
C GLY A 79 -1.45 -42.25 -5.73
N ASP A 80 -1.48 -40.91 -5.77
CA ASP A 80 -1.93 -40.14 -6.94
C ASP A 80 -0.88 -39.10 -7.31
N PRO A 81 -0.08 -39.30 -8.38
CA PRO A 81 0.96 -38.37 -8.79
C PRO A 81 0.36 -37.01 -9.21
N ASN A 82 -0.93 -36.92 -9.52
CA ASN A 82 -1.57 -35.68 -9.94
C ASN A 82 -2.34 -34.98 -8.80
N CYS A 83 -2.27 -35.46 -7.55
CA CYS A 83 -3.05 -34.89 -6.45
C CYS A 83 -2.74 -33.40 -6.16
N LEU A 84 -1.50 -32.97 -6.44
CA LEU A 84 -1.08 -31.57 -6.30
C LEU A 84 -1.41 -30.71 -7.55
N ARG A 85 -1.66 -31.34 -8.70
CA ARG A 85 -1.99 -30.69 -9.97
C ARG A 85 -3.49 -30.52 -10.20
N SER A 86 -4.32 -31.37 -9.58
CA SER A 86 -5.77 -31.38 -9.75
C SER A 86 -6.50 -30.21 -9.09
N ILE A 87 -5.77 -29.28 -8.45
CA ILE A 87 -6.32 -28.16 -7.70
C ILE A 87 -6.56 -26.97 -8.63
N THR A 88 -7.78 -26.42 -8.59
CA THR A 88 -8.26 -25.42 -9.56
C THR A 88 -8.24 -23.96 -9.08
N GLY A 89 -7.97 -23.69 -7.80
CA GLY A 89 -8.00 -22.33 -7.26
C GLY A 89 -6.66 -21.82 -6.70
N SER A 90 -5.88 -22.68 -6.05
CA SER A 90 -4.59 -22.32 -5.43
C SER A 90 -3.69 -23.56 -5.26
N VAL A 91 -2.43 -23.37 -4.90
CA VAL A 91 -1.49 -24.48 -4.63
C VAL A 91 -1.27 -24.71 -3.12
N SER A 92 -2.32 -24.53 -2.31
CA SER A 92 -2.26 -24.57 -0.84
C SER A 92 -1.81 -25.92 -0.22
N ASN A 93 -1.87 -27.02 -0.97
CA ASN A 93 -1.46 -28.36 -0.53
C ASN A 93 0.05 -28.65 -0.71
N LEU A 94 0.76 -27.85 -1.50
CA LEU A 94 2.15 -28.12 -1.87
C LEU A 94 3.09 -28.10 -0.66
N TRP A 95 2.93 -27.13 0.23
CA TRP A 95 3.75 -27.03 1.44
C TRP A 95 3.54 -28.20 2.42
N PRO A 96 2.31 -28.54 2.83
CA PRO A 96 2.12 -29.68 3.74
C PRO A 96 2.50 -31.03 3.12
N ALA A 97 2.38 -31.20 1.79
CA ALA A 97 2.90 -32.40 1.10
C ALA A 97 4.42 -32.47 1.16
N PHE A 98 5.12 -31.34 0.96
CA PHE A 98 6.58 -31.26 1.08
C PHE A 98 7.05 -31.54 2.51
N ASP A 99 6.37 -31.01 3.53
CA ASP A 99 6.66 -31.31 4.94
C ASP A 99 6.51 -32.81 5.22
N ALA A 100 5.39 -33.41 4.77
CA ALA A 100 5.14 -34.84 4.92
C ALA A 100 6.24 -35.69 4.27
N TYR A 101 6.66 -35.34 3.04
CA TYR A 101 7.79 -35.99 2.38
C TYR A 101 9.09 -35.86 3.18
N CYS A 102 9.42 -34.67 3.67
CA CYS A 102 10.65 -34.43 4.44
C CYS A 102 10.72 -35.30 5.71
N TRP A 103 9.59 -35.68 6.29
CA TRP A 103 9.53 -36.55 7.46
C TRP A 103 9.48 -38.04 7.14
N THR A 104 8.87 -38.45 6.01
CA THR A 104 8.60 -39.87 5.71
C THR A 104 9.52 -40.44 4.63
N GLY A 105 9.99 -39.62 3.70
CA GLY A 105 10.67 -40.06 2.48
C GLY A 105 9.77 -40.89 1.54
N ASN A 106 8.44 -40.80 1.68
CA ASN A 106 7.50 -41.59 0.90
C ASN A 106 7.64 -41.28 -0.61
N LYS A 107 7.85 -42.33 -1.42
CA LYS A 107 8.14 -42.23 -2.85
C LYS A 107 6.95 -41.73 -3.66
N ASP A 108 5.73 -42.08 -3.29
CA ASP A 108 4.55 -41.65 -4.01
C ASP A 108 4.31 -40.14 -3.81
N ILE A 109 4.62 -39.60 -2.63
CA ILE A 109 4.60 -38.15 -2.39
C ILE A 109 5.68 -37.47 -3.23
N ALA A 110 6.88 -38.07 -3.34
CA ALA A 110 7.92 -37.57 -4.23
C ALA A 110 7.46 -37.55 -5.69
N GLU A 111 6.77 -38.60 -6.17
CA GLU A 111 6.19 -38.64 -7.51
C GLU A 111 5.14 -37.54 -7.72
N ALA A 112 4.33 -37.22 -6.71
CA ALA A 112 3.38 -36.11 -6.78
C ALA A 112 4.06 -34.73 -6.84
N LEU A 113 5.12 -34.51 -6.05
CA LEU A 113 5.95 -33.31 -6.11
C LEU A 113 6.65 -33.19 -7.47
N ASP A 114 7.19 -34.29 -7.97
CA ASP A 114 7.80 -34.37 -9.29
C ASP A 114 6.83 -34.05 -10.41
N ALA A 115 5.63 -34.62 -10.38
CA ALA A 115 4.59 -34.32 -11.35
C ALA A 115 4.21 -32.83 -11.31
N MET A 116 4.15 -32.19 -10.13
CA MET A 116 3.86 -30.77 -10.00
C MET A 116 4.85 -29.89 -10.78
N PHE A 117 6.15 -30.24 -10.82
CA PHE A 117 7.21 -29.39 -11.39
C PHE A 117 7.79 -29.85 -12.74
N ARG A 118 7.71 -31.13 -13.13
CA ARG A 118 8.35 -31.65 -14.36
C ARG A 118 7.61 -31.31 -15.66
N GLU A 119 6.30 -31.11 -15.63
CA GLU A 119 5.51 -30.91 -16.85
C GLU A 119 5.36 -29.42 -17.21
N GLU A 120 6.20 -28.93 -18.13
CA GLU A 120 5.91 -27.70 -18.85
C GLU A 120 4.73 -27.93 -19.82
N GLY A 121 3.50 -27.65 -19.38
CA GLY A 121 2.36 -27.43 -20.27
C GLY A 121 1.17 -28.39 -20.16
N GLY A 122 1.18 -29.39 -19.28
CA GLY A 122 0.09 -30.38 -19.17
C GLY A 122 -0.85 -30.21 -17.97
N GLY A 123 -1.73 -29.20 -17.93
CA GLY A 123 -2.91 -29.26 -17.03
C GLY A 123 -2.95 -28.36 -15.79
N LEU A 124 -1.97 -27.47 -15.56
CA LEU A 124 -2.16 -26.38 -14.59
C LEU A 124 -3.08 -25.30 -15.20
N LEU A 125 -4.03 -24.81 -14.41
CA LEU A 125 -4.89 -23.70 -14.85
C LEU A 125 -4.08 -22.43 -15.15
N PRO A 126 -4.55 -21.56 -16.07
CA PRO A 126 -3.82 -20.37 -16.49
C PRO A 126 -3.33 -19.48 -15.33
N ASN A 127 -4.15 -19.32 -14.28
CA ASN A 127 -3.81 -18.51 -13.11
C ASN A 127 -2.61 -19.09 -12.33
N LEU A 128 -2.56 -20.41 -12.15
CA LEU A 128 -1.44 -21.06 -11.46
C LEU A 128 -0.17 -21.03 -12.33
N ASN A 129 -0.33 -21.17 -13.65
CA ASN A 129 0.77 -21.06 -14.61
C ASN A 129 1.34 -19.63 -14.71
N ARG A 130 0.56 -18.60 -14.37
CA ARG A 130 1.03 -17.22 -14.25
C ARG A 130 2.00 -17.06 -13.08
N TYR A 131 1.68 -17.63 -11.92
CA TYR A 131 2.44 -17.38 -10.68
C TYR A 131 3.77 -18.11 -10.58
N ARG A 132 4.03 -19.14 -11.42
CA ARG A 132 5.35 -19.78 -11.51
C ARG A 132 6.42 -18.95 -12.22
N LYS A 133 6.05 -17.80 -12.81
CA LYS A 133 6.96 -16.88 -13.50
C LYS A 133 6.98 -15.55 -12.74
N ALA A 134 8.16 -14.94 -12.64
CA ALA A 134 8.30 -13.64 -12.00
C ALA A 134 7.53 -12.56 -12.76
N PRO A 135 6.85 -11.63 -12.06
CA PRO A 135 6.20 -10.49 -12.71
C PRO A 135 7.23 -9.45 -13.20
N ASP A 136 6.84 -8.62 -14.16
CA ASP A 136 7.59 -7.40 -14.48
C ASP A 136 7.30 -6.34 -13.40
N LEU A 137 8.36 -5.79 -12.80
CA LEU A 137 8.29 -4.81 -11.71
C LEU A 137 8.53 -3.37 -12.17
N LYS A 138 8.66 -3.12 -13.48
CA LYS A 138 8.87 -1.77 -14.02
C LYS A 138 7.66 -0.86 -13.78
N PRO A 139 7.87 0.41 -13.42
CA PRO A 139 6.80 1.41 -13.41
C PRO A 139 6.01 1.45 -14.72
N GLY A 140 4.69 1.62 -14.62
CA GLY A 140 3.78 1.57 -15.76
C GLY A 140 3.34 0.16 -16.18
N THR A 141 3.96 -0.90 -15.65
CA THR A 141 3.45 -2.27 -15.85
C THR A 141 2.08 -2.41 -15.19
N THR A 142 1.12 -2.94 -15.95
CA THR A 142 -0.23 -3.21 -15.49
C THR A 142 -0.43 -4.72 -15.29
N VAL A 143 -0.97 -5.09 -14.14
CA VAL A 143 -1.27 -6.47 -13.77
C VAL A 143 -2.76 -6.62 -13.45
N GLU A 144 -3.32 -7.78 -13.79
CA GLU A 144 -4.65 -8.17 -13.32
C GLU A 144 -4.58 -8.55 -11.84
N ASN A 145 -5.47 -7.96 -11.03
CA ASN A 145 -5.58 -8.24 -9.62
C ASN A 145 -6.22 -9.61 -9.33
N ALA A 146 -6.15 -10.02 -8.07
CA ALA A 146 -6.69 -11.28 -7.59
C ALA A 146 -7.20 -11.12 -6.15
N HIS A 147 -8.02 -12.07 -5.71
CA HIS A 147 -8.37 -12.19 -4.31
C HIS A 147 -7.09 -12.39 -3.48
N VAL A 148 -6.86 -11.63 -2.42
CA VAL A 148 -5.52 -11.58 -1.77
C VAL A 148 -5.15 -12.88 -1.08
N VAL A 149 -6.09 -13.51 -0.36
CA VAL A 149 -5.88 -14.87 0.20
C VAL A 149 -5.48 -15.86 -0.89
N GLU A 150 -6.22 -15.93 -2.00
CA GLU A 150 -5.90 -16.83 -3.11
C GLU A 150 -4.56 -16.51 -3.75
N PHE A 151 -4.25 -15.22 -3.92
CA PHE A 151 -2.97 -14.75 -4.44
C PHE A 151 -1.81 -15.24 -3.58
N ILE A 152 -1.89 -15.06 -2.27
CA ILE A 152 -0.84 -15.48 -1.33
C ILE A 152 -0.69 -17.01 -1.34
N GLU A 153 -1.82 -17.74 -1.35
CA GLU A 153 -1.87 -19.20 -1.40
C GLU A 153 -1.43 -19.77 -2.77
N SER A 154 -1.38 -18.95 -3.82
CA SER A 154 -0.97 -19.35 -5.17
C SER A 154 0.45 -18.93 -5.54
N THR A 155 1.01 -17.94 -4.85
CA THR A 155 2.35 -17.38 -5.13
C THR A 155 3.40 -17.94 -4.20
N THR A 156 3.11 -18.00 -2.90
CA THR A 156 4.07 -18.42 -1.86
C THR A 156 4.53 -19.86 -2.04
N PRO A 157 3.65 -20.86 -2.32
CA PRO A 157 4.08 -22.24 -2.39
C PRO A 157 5.07 -22.55 -3.53
N TRP A 158 5.22 -21.68 -4.53
CA TRP A 158 6.26 -21.85 -5.54
C TRP A 158 7.68 -21.83 -4.95
N ALA A 159 7.90 -21.28 -3.76
CA ALA A 159 9.18 -21.41 -3.07
C ALA A 159 9.57 -22.88 -2.80
N VAL A 160 8.60 -23.79 -2.65
CA VAL A 160 8.85 -25.25 -2.57
C VAL A 160 9.44 -25.78 -3.88
N GLY A 161 9.09 -25.21 -5.03
CA GLY A 161 9.67 -25.59 -6.32
C GLY A 161 11.18 -25.42 -6.35
N TYR A 162 11.70 -24.35 -5.75
CA TYR A 162 13.14 -24.18 -5.58
C TYR A 162 13.74 -25.23 -4.63
N LEU A 163 13.09 -25.49 -3.48
CA LEU A 163 13.55 -26.52 -2.54
C LEU A 163 13.58 -27.93 -3.16
N TRP A 164 12.60 -28.25 -4.00
CA TRP A 164 12.45 -29.56 -4.62
C TRP A 164 13.39 -29.75 -5.82
N THR A 165 13.44 -28.77 -6.72
CA THR A 165 14.12 -28.90 -8.03
C THR A 165 15.51 -28.26 -8.07
N GLY A 166 15.81 -27.35 -7.15
CA GLY A 166 16.98 -26.47 -7.23
C GLY A 166 16.84 -25.32 -8.25
N ASP A 167 15.73 -25.21 -8.98
CA ASP A 167 15.50 -24.13 -9.94
C ASP A 167 15.12 -22.82 -9.24
N VAL A 168 16.06 -21.87 -9.25
CA VAL A 168 15.92 -20.56 -8.59
C VAL A 168 14.79 -19.70 -9.18
N HIS A 169 14.34 -19.97 -10.42
CA HIS A 169 13.27 -19.19 -11.04
C HIS A 169 11.95 -19.29 -10.26
N TYR A 170 11.67 -20.43 -9.62
CA TYR A 170 10.49 -20.57 -8.78
C TYR A 170 10.54 -19.67 -7.54
N LEU A 171 11.72 -19.55 -6.92
CA LEU A 171 11.92 -18.66 -5.78
C LEU A 171 11.83 -17.19 -6.22
N GLN A 172 12.45 -16.84 -7.35
CA GLN A 172 12.35 -15.51 -7.94
C GLN A 172 10.91 -15.14 -8.29
N ALA A 173 10.12 -16.11 -8.77
CA ALA A 173 8.70 -15.91 -9.03
C ALA A 173 7.93 -15.61 -7.74
N ALA A 174 8.06 -16.47 -6.73
CA ALA A 174 7.41 -16.28 -5.43
C ALA A 174 7.78 -14.91 -4.82
N VAL A 175 9.07 -14.59 -4.72
CA VAL A 175 9.55 -13.30 -4.20
C VAL A 175 9.05 -12.13 -5.04
N GLY A 176 9.12 -12.22 -6.36
CA GLY A 176 8.73 -11.16 -7.29
C GLY A 176 7.24 -10.79 -7.17
N TRP A 177 6.35 -11.76 -6.98
CA TRP A 177 4.93 -11.50 -6.76
C TRP A 177 4.64 -10.79 -5.43
N HIS A 178 5.40 -11.08 -4.38
CA HIS A 178 5.33 -10.35 -3.11
C HIS A 178 5.94 -8.94 -3.20
N ASP A 179 7.01 -8.78 -3.98
CA ASP A 179 7.62 -7.47 -4.26
C ASP A 179 6.69 -6.57 -5.09
N LEU A 180 5.92 -7.15 -6.01
CA LEU A 180 4.85 -6.46 -6.73
C LEU A 180 3.78 -5.96 -5.75
N LEU A 181 3.31 -6.81 -4.85
CA LEU A 181 2.25 -6.48 -3.89
C LEU A 181 2.65 -5.33 -2.96
N GLU A 182 3.91 -5.31 -2.52
CA GLU A 182 4.49 -4.20 -1.75
C GLU A 182 4.47 -2.85 -2.49
N ARG A 183 4.60 -2.86 -3.83
CA ARG A 183 4.60 -1.63 -4.65
C ARG A 183 3.21 -1.10 -4.97
N ILE A 184 2.23 -1.99 -5.10
CA ILE A 184 0.92 -1.61 -5.69
C ILE A 184 -0.23 -1.59 -4.70
N ALA A 185 -0.13 -2.30 -3.57
CA ALA A 185 -1.28 -2.51 -2.69
C ALA A 185 -0.97 -2.40 -1.19
N MET A 186 0.25 -2.08 -0.77
CA MET A 186 0.59 -2.16 0.65
C MET A 186 -0.02 -1.03 1.48
N GLN A 187 -0.66 -1.35 2.61
CA GLN A 187 -1.07 -0.35 3.60
C GLN A 187 0.09 -0.01 4.54
N PRO A 188 0.10 1.18 5.19
CA PRO A 188 1.15 1.58 6.12
C PRO A 188 1.36 0.61 7.29
N TYR A 189 0.32 -0.15 7.68
CA TYR A 189 0.42 -1.18 8.72
C TYR A 189 1.01 -2.51 8.23
N GLY A 190 1.46 -2.60 6.98
CA GLY A 190 2.22 -3.72 6.45
C GLY A 190 1.42 -4.92 6.00
N VAL A 191 0.13 -4.77 5.71
CA VAL A 191 -0.68 -5.80 5.05
C VAL A 191 -1.29 -5.19 3.78
N PRO A 192 -1.41 -5.94 2.68
CA PRO A 192 -2.00 -5.43 1.43
C PRO A 192 -3.44 -4.96 1.63
N VAL A 193 -3.84 -3.91 0.93
CA VAL A 193 -5.24 -3.59 0.64
C VAL A 193 -5.88 -4.85 0.10
N SER A 194 -6.99 -5.21 0.72
CA SER A 194 -7.80 -6.36 0.37
C SER A 194 -9.20 -6.09 0.85
N ASP A 195 -9.95 -5.40 0.00
CA ASP A 195 -11.39 -5.50 0.07
C ASP A 195 -11.80 -6.79 -0.66
N GLU A 196 -11.25 -7.93 -0.21
CA GLU A 196 -11.16 -9.22 -0.91
C GLU A 196 -10.20 -9.21 -2.11
N TRP A 197 -10.22 -8.18 -2.95
CA TRP A 197 -9.31 -8.03 -4.10
C TRP A 197 -8.27 -6.94 -3.85
N TYR A 198 -6.99 -7.18 -4.20
CA TYR A 198 -5.98 -6.13 -4.01
C TYR A 198 -6.20 -4.96 -4.96
N GLY A 199 -5.93 -3.76 -4.45
CA GLY A 199 -6.01 -2.51 -5.18
C GLY A 199 -5.03 -1.49 -4.62
N PRO A 200 -5.00 -0.26 -5.16
CA PRO A 200 -4.09 0.78 -4.70
C PRO A 200 -4.30 1.12 -3.21
N THR A 201 -3.20 1.50 -2.55
CA THR A 201 -3.20 2.02 -1.17
C THR A 201 -4.21 3.15 -0.99
N GLY A 202 -4.97 3.12 0.11
CA GLY A 202 -5.91 4.18 0.43
C GLY A 202 -6.36 4.21 1.88
N ALA A 203 -6.67 5.41 2.38
CA ALA A 203 -6.90 5.68 3.81
C ALA A 203 -8.15 5.01 4.37
N PHE A 204 -9.09 4.70 3.48
CA PHE A 204 -10.38 4.08 3.79
C PHE A 204 -10.56 2.74 3.07
N ARG A 205 -9.47 2.14 2.58
CA ARG A 205 -9.49 0.78 2.01
C ARG A 205 -9.25 -0.26 3.10
N GLY A 206 -9.94 -1.39 3.01
CA GLY A 206 -9.85 -2.49 3.96
C GLY A 206 -8.67 -3.41 3.70
N SER A 207 -8.25 -4.11 4.74
CA SER A 207 -7.52 -5.37 4.66
C SER A 207 -8.25 -6.42 5.47
N GLU A 208 -8.42 -7.62 4.91
CA GLU A 208 -9.07 -8.73 5.58
C GLU A 208 -8.19 -9.26 6.72
N THR A 209 -8.82 -9.71 7.81
CA THR A 209 -8.14 -10.46 8.88
C THR A 209 -7.46 -11.74 8.35
N CYS A 210 -7.99 -12.40 7.30
CA CYS A 210 -7.32 -13.54 6.68
C CYS A 210 -6.01 -13.16 6.01
N ASP A 211 -5.94 -11.99 5.39
CA ASP A 211 -4.70 -11.52 4.74
C ASP A 211 -3.63 -11.18 5.75
N VAL A 212 -4.00 -10.72 6.94
CA VAL A 212 -3.01 -10.55 8.02
C VAL A 212 -2.34 -11.90 8.33
N ALA A 213 -3.14 -12.95 8.55
CA ALA A 213 -2.61 -14.29 8.84
C ALA A 213 -1.85 -14.90 7.65
N GLY A 214 -2.40 -14.76 6.44
CA GLY A 214 -1.81 -15.28 5.20
C GLY A 214 -0.51 -14.57 4.84
N TYR A 215 -0.48 -13.24 4.95
CA TYR A 215 0.71 -12.45 4.65
C TYR A 215 1.84 -12.77 5.62
N ILE A 216 1.55 -12.81 6.92
CA ILE A 216 2.52 -13.26 7.96
C ILE A 216 3.09 -14.64 7.63
N TRP A 217 2.22 -15.62 7.32
CA TRP A 217 2.66 -16.96 6.91
C TRP A 217 3.56 -16.93 5.67
N SER A 218 3.19 -16.14 4.65
CA SER A 218 3.96 -16.07 3.43
C SER A 218 5.36 -15.48 3.63
N GLN A 219 5.48 -14.45 4.46
CA GLN A 219 6.77 -13.85 4.77
C GLN A 219 7.64 -14.79 5.61
N VAL A 220 7.04 -15.57 6.51
CA VAL A 220 7.75 -16.65 7.23
C VAL A 220 8.30 -17.69 6.26
N CYS A 221 7.48 -18.21 5.34
CA CYS A 221 7.90 -19.20 4.35
C CYS A 221 9.02 -18.66 3.45
N LEU A 222 8.88 -17.44 2.93
CA LEU A 222 9.90 -16.82 2.10
C LEU A 222 11.18 -16.55 2.89
N LEU A 223 11.09 -16.08 4.14
CA LEU A 223 12.25 -15.87 5.01
C LEU A 223 13.03 -17.18 5.23
N ALA A 224 12.34 -18.29 5.50
CA ALA A 224 12.96 -19.58 5.72
C ALA A 224 13.73 -20.10 4.49
N VAL A 225 13.27 -19.76 3.28
CA VAL A 225 13.88 -20.23 2.02
C VAL A 225 14.95 -19.28 1.50
N THR A 226 14.73 -17.95 1.57
CA THR A 226 15.69 -16.95 1.06
C THR A 226 16.80 -16.63 2.07
N GLY A 227 16.49 -16.71 3.36
CA GLY A 227 17.31 -16.16 4.43
C GLY A 227 17.45 -14.64 4.35
N GLU A 228 16.56 -13.92 3.64
CA GLU A 228 16.61 -12.46 3.49
C GLU A 228 15.82 -11.76 4.60
N GLY A 229 16.50 -10.93 5.40
CA GLY A 229 15.94 -10.22 6.56
C GLY A 229 14.79 -9.28 6.22
N ARG A 230 14.68 -8.79 4.98
CA ARG A 230 13.57 -7.94 4.53
C ARG A 230 12.20 -8.63 4.63
N MET A 231 12.15 -9.96 4.53
CA MET A 231 10.90 -10.72 4.78
C MET A 231 10.53 -10.66 6.27
N GLY A 232 11.54 -10.71 7.16
CA GLY A 232 11.37 -10.47 8.59
C GLY A 232 10.85 -9.06 8.89
N ASP A 233 11.26 -8.04 8.13
CA ASP A 233 10.74 -6.68 8.28
C ASP A 233 9.26 -6.58 7.87
N ARG A 234 8.88 -7.22 6.75
CA ARG A 234 7.48 -7.30 6.29
C ARG A 234 6.61 -8.03 7.33
N LEU A 235 7.10 -9.16 7.83
CA LEU A 235 6.49 -9.96 8.89
C LEU A 235 6.27 -9.13 10.17
N GLU A 236 7.30 -8.44 10.68
CA GLU A 236 7.20 -7.62 11.89
C GLU A 236 6.20 -6.47 11.72
N ARG A 237 6.24 -5.78 10.58
CA ARG A 237 5.32 -4.67 10.30
C ARG A 237 3.86 -5.15 10.31
N ALA A 238 3.56 -6.29 9.68
CA ALA A 238 2.22 -6.87 9.72
C ALA A 238 1.82 -7.32 11.14
N PHE A 239 2.73 -8.00 11.85
CA PHE A 239 2.45 -8.57 13.16
C PHE A 239 2.19 -7.50 14.23
N PHE A 240 3.05 -6.49 14.35
CA PHE A 240 2.94 -5.49 15.42
C PHE A 240 1.88 -4.41 15.17
N ASN A 241 1.37 -4.30 13.94
CA ASN A 241 0.37 -3.30 13.57
C ASN A 241 -0.99 -3.93 13.24
N ALA A 242 -1.08 -4.59 12.08
CA ALA A 242 -2.32 -5.18 11.60
C ALA A 242 -2.81 -6.32 12.49
N GLY A 243 -1.90 -7.12 13.05
CA GLY A 243 -2.20 -8.25 13.94
C GLY A 243 -3.15 -7.88 15.10
N PRO A 244 -2.72 -7.08 16.08
CA PRO A 244 -3.52 -6.70 17.24
C PRO A 244 -4.80 -5.92 16.86
N ALA A 245 -4.80 -5.16 15.75
CA ALA A 245 -5.95 -4.38 15.33
C ALA A 245 -7.14 -5.23 14.85
N THR A 246 -6.92 -6.50 14.46
CA THR A 246 -8.02 -7.40 14.03
C THR A 246 -8.95 -7.83 15.17
N VAL A 247 -8.53 -7.69 16.42
CA VAL A 247 -9.14 -8.36 17.57
C VAL A 247 -9.39 -7.40 18.73
N SER A 248 -10.45 -7.62 19.50
CA SER A 248 -10.73 -6.85 20.71
C SER A 248 -9.67 -7.10 21.78
N ARG A 249 -9.48 -6.14 22.69
CA ARG A 249 -8.50 -6.22 23.78
C ARG A 249 -8.64 -7.49 24.63
N ASP A 250 -9.86 -8.00 24.78
CA ASP A 250 -10.16 -9.24 25.52
C ASP A 250 -10.16 -10.51 24.66
N PHE A 251 -9.82 -10.41 23.38
CA PHE A 251 -9.79 -11.49 22.39
C PHE A 251 -11.13 -12.21 22.16
N LYS A 252 -12.26 -11.59 22.51
CA LYS A 252 -13.59 -12.20 22.36
C LYS A 252 -14.33 -11.80 21.08
N THR A 253 -13.94 -10.70 20.46
CA THR A 253 -14.51 -10.23 19.20
C THR A 253 -13.41 -9.81 18.23
N HIS A 254 -13.73 -9.78 16.95
CA HIS A 254 -12.81 -9.45 15.87
C HIS A 254 -13.55 -8.76 14.72
N VAL A 255 -12.78 -8.14 13.83
CA VAL A 255 -13.27 -7.56 12.58
C VAL A 255 -13.00 -8.49 11.40
N TYR A 256 -13.81 -8.37 10.36
CA TYR A 256 -13.48 -8.92 9.05
C TYR A 256 -12.45 -8.01 8.35
N PHE A 257 -12.73 -6.69 8.32
CA PHE A 257 -11.89 -5.68 7.69
C PHE A 257 -11.34 -4.68 8.70
N GLN A 258 -10.09 -4.29 8.52
CA GLN A 258 -9.49 -3.13 9.16
C GLN A 258 -9.05 -2.10 8.13
N SER A 259 -9.07 -0.81 8.49
CA SER A 259 -8.62 0.28 7.62
C SER A 259 -7.65 1.22 8.35
N PRO A 260 -6.78 1.95 7.62
CA PRO A 260 -5.89 2.95 8.21
C PRO A 260 -6.64 4.02 9.00
N ASN A 261 -7.74 4.52 8.42
CA ASN A 261 -8.64 5.47 9.03
C ASN A 261 -10.03 4.86 9.24
N ARG A 262 -10.56 5.02 10.45
CA ARG A 262 -11.91 4.60 10.84
C ARG A 262 -12.42 5.55 11.91
N PHE A 263 -13.44 6.36 11.59
CA PHE A 263 -13.90 7.44 12.47
C PHE A 263 -15.37 7.30 12.90
N ALA A 264 -16.12 6.41 12.28
CA ALA A 264 -17.54 6.18 12.55
C ALA A 264 -17.84 4.68 12.59
N ASN A 265 -18.92 4.30 13.27
CA ASN A 265 -19.47 2.95 13.14
C ASN A 265 -19.94 2.71 11.70
N LEU A 266 -19.83 1.48 11.20
CA LEU A 266 -20.18 1.11 9.82
C LEU A 266 -19.47 1.97 8.76
N SER A 267 -18.24 2.41 9.07
CA SER A 267 -17.40 3.21 8.17
C SER A 267 -15.95 2.70 8.22
N PRO A 268 -15.26 2.64 7.07
CA PRO A 268 -15.80 2.83 5.72
C PRO A 268 -16.76 1.70 5.33
N ASN A 269 -17.59 1.92 4.31
CA ASN A 269 -18.31 0.81 3.69
C ASN A 269 -17.34 0.01 2.82
N PHE A 270 -17.25 -1.30 3.01
CA PHE A 270 -16.36 -2.14 2.20
C PHE A 270 -17.15 -2.69 0.99
N PRO A 271 -16.52 -2.84 -0.19
CA PRO A 271 -17.20 -3.22 -1.43
C PRO A 271 -17.61 -4.71 -1.50
N HIS A 272 -17.00 -5.56 -0.66
CA HIS A 272 -17.14 -7.02 -0.71
C HIS A 272 -17.32 -7.61 0.71
N GLY A 273 -17.54 -8.93 0.78
CA GLY A 273 -17.76 -9.64 2.03
C GLY A 273 -18.93 -9.07 2.84
N PRO A 274 -18.81 -8.94 4.17
CA PRO A 274 -19.86 -8.36 5.03
C PRO A 274 -20.02 -6.83 4.88
N MET A 275 -19.40 -6.20 3.87
CA MET A 275 -19.47 -4.75 3.64
C MET A 275 -19.14 -3.95 4.92
N ALA A 276 -19.80 -2.82 5.17
CA ALA A 276 -19.63 -2.01 6.38
C ALA A 276 -19.69 -2.80 7.71
N GLU A 277 -20.47 -3.89 7.78
CA GLU A 277 -20.56 -4.75 8.98
C GLU A 277 -19.23 -5.47 9.26
N GLY A 278 -18.41 -5.68 8.23
CA GLY A 278 -17.06 -6.25 8.38
C GLY A 278 -16.12 -5.42 9.23
N GLY A 279 -16.37 -4.12 9.38
CA GLY A 279 -15.62 -3.28 10.32
C GLY A 279 -16.04 -3.48 11.78
N VAL A 280 -17.18 -4.11 12.06
CA VAL A 280 -17.73 -4.25 13.41
C VAL A 280 -16.98 -5.36 14.17
N TYR A 281 -16.63 -5.10 15.43
CA TYR A 281 -16.06 -6.12 16.32
C TYR A 281 -17.18 -7.05 16.79
N GLU A 282 -17.19 -8.27 16.26
CA GLU A 282 -18.17 -9.31 16.57
C GLU A 282 -17.53 -10.65 16.90
N ARG A 283 -18.31 -11.57 17.48
CA ARG A 283 -17.82 -12.92 17.83
C ARG A 283 -17.57 -13.77 16.59
N LYS A 284 -18.32 -13.53 15.52
CA LYS A 284 -18.26 -14.24 14.24
C LYS A 284 -18.69 -13.28 13.14
N HIS A 285 -18.18 -13.52 11.94
CA HIS A 285 -18.62 -12.88 10.71
C HIS A 285 -19.05 -13.96 9.70
N SER A 286 -19.75 -13.55 8.65
CA SER A 286 -19.99 -14.40 7.48
C SER A 286 -19.38 -13.74 6.25
N PRO A 287 -18.50 -14.44 5.50
CA PRO A 287 -18.01 -15.81 5.72
C PRO A 287 -17.09 -15.97 6.94
N LEU A 288 -16.93 -17.21 7.42
CA LEU A 288 -16.22 -17.55 8.68
C LEU A 288 -14.69 -17.59 8.58
N CYS A 289 -14.13 -17.24 7.42
CA CYS A 289 -12.69 -17.31 7.14
C CYS A 289 -11.87 -16.53 8.17
N CYS A 290 -12.25 -15.28 8.47
CA CYS A 290 -11.57 -14.41 9.43
C CYS A 290 -11.55 -15.01 10.85
N THR A 291 -12.66 -15.62 11.28
CA THR A 291 -12.79 -16.28 12.59
C THR A 291 -11.81 -17.45 12.72
N ALA A 292 -11.63 -18.23 11.65
CA ALA A 292 -10.64 -19.30 11.62
C ALA A 292 -9.21 -18.74 11.54
N ALA A 293 -8.99 -17.71 10.73
CA ALA A 293 -7.66 -17.19 10.41
C ALA A 293 -6.98 -16.45 11.56
N LEU A 294 -7.72 -15.65 12.34
CA LEU A 294 -7.16 -14.78 13.39
C LEU A 294 -6.29 -15.54 14.39
N ASN A 295 -6.63 -16.80 14.67
CA ASN A 295 -5.93 -17.65 15.63
C ASN A 295 -4.53 -18.07 15.18
N ARG A 296 -4.14 -17.79 13.93
CA ARG A 296 -2.83 -18.15 13.35
C ARG A 296 -1.80 -17.03 13.41
N ILE A 297 -2.23 -15.78 13.61
CA ILE A 297 -1.35 -14.59 13.58
C ILE A 297 -0.22 -14.70 14.63
N VAL A 298 -0.59 -14.95 15.90
CA VAL A 298 0.38 -15.06 17.00
C VAL A 298 1.25 -16.32 16.88
N PRO A 299 0.70 -17.53 16.66
CA PRO A 299 1.52 -18.71 16.47
C PRO A 299 2.56 -18.56 15.36
N TRP A 300 2.20 -18.03 14.19
CA TRP A 300 3.16 -17.88 13.09
C TRP A 300 4.37 -17.02 13.44
N TYR A 301 4.16 -15.93 14.16
CA TYR A 301 5.28 -15.09 14.60
C TYR A 301 6.12 -15.83 15.65
N VAL A 302 5.47 -16.35 16.70
CA VAL A 302 6.16 -16.92 17.86
C VAL A 302 6.97 -18.18 17.50
N THR A 303 6.42 -19.07 16.67
CA THR A 303 7.13 -20.31 16.30
C THR A 303 8.29 -20.10 15.34
N ASN A 304 8.44 -18.88 14.79
CA ASN A 304 9.45 -18.54 13.79
C ASN A 304 10.37 -17.40 14.22
N MET A 305 10.44 -17.08 15.52
CA MET A 305 11.42 -16.13 16.06
C MET A 305 12.85 -16.66 16.03
N TRP A 306 13.00 -17.98 16.02
CA TRP A 306 14.28 -18.67 15.89
C TRP A 306 14.20 -19.71 14.78
N MET A 307 15.24 -19.80 13.96
CA MET A 307 15.38 -20.80 12.90
C MET A 307 16.76 -21.47 12.98
N ALA A 308 16.85 -22.72 12.53
CA ALA A 308 18.14 -23.36 12.30
C ALA A 308 18.76 -22.83 10.99
N THR A 309 20.09 -22.78 10.95
CA THR A 309 20.85 -22.43 9.73
C THR A 309 21.49 -23.68 9.13
N TYR A 310 21.80 -23.65 7.84
CA TYR A 310 22.33 -24.81 7.10
C TYR A 310 23.66 -25.33 7.62
N ASP A 311 24.42 -24.52 8.35
CA ASP A 311 25.73 -24.87 8.88
C ASP A 311 25.70 -25.11 10.40
N ASN A 312 24.60 -25.69 10.88
CA ASN A 312 24.37 -26.07 12.27
C ASN A 312 24.43 -24.90 13.28
N GLY A 313 24.19 -23.67 12.82
CA GLY A 313 23.98 -22.50 13.68
C GLY A 313 22.51 -22.19 13.92
N LEU A 314 22.25 -21.05 14.57
CA LEU A 314 20.91 -20.55 14.86
C LEU A 314 20.73 -19.12 14.35
N ALA A 315 19.52 -18.77 13.91
CA ALA A 315 19.18 -17.42 13.50
C ALA A 315 18.05 -16.86 14.38
N ALA A 316 18.27 -15.70 15.00
CA ALA A 316 17.21 -14.87 15.58
C ALA A 316 16.59 -14.03 14.47
N THR A 317 15.44 -14.50 13.98
CA THR A 317 14.73 -13.96 12.82
C THR A 317 13.66 -12.95 13.20
N CYS A 318 13.10 -13.03 14.41
CA CYS A 318 12.14 -12.07 14.96
C CYS A 318 12.39 -11.86 16.46
N TYR A 319 11.92 -10.73 16.99
CA TYR A 319 12.23 -10.32 18.36
C TYR A 319 10.99 -10.19 19.24
N GLY A 320 11.11 -10.73 20.46
CA GLY A 320 10.10 -10.70 21.49
C GLY A 320 10.53 -11.56 22.68
N PRO A 321 9.82 -11.46 23.82
CA PRO A 321 10.10 -12.30 24.98
C PRO A 321 9.86 -13.77 24.62
N CYS A 322 10.91 -14.58 24.65
CA CYS A 322 10.81 -15.97 24.24
C CYS A 322 11.89 -16.86 24.85
N LYS A 323 11.61 -18.16 24.85
CA LYS A 323 12.57 -19.21 25.17
C LYS A 323 12.48 -20.29 24.12
N VAL A 324 13.63 -20.67 23.56
CA VAL A 324 13.74 -21.77 22.60
C VAL A 324 14.82 -22.74 23.05
N THR A 325 14.58 -24.04 22.85
CA THR A 325 15.60 -25.07 22.95
C THR A 325 15.76 -25.70 21.57
N ALA A 326 16.98 -25.70 21.06
CA ALA A 326 17.32 -26.20 19.72
C ALA A 326 18.62 -27.01 19.76
N LEU A 327 18.96 -27.64 18.64
CA LEU A 327 20.25 -28.28 18.43
C LEU A 327 21.13 -27.35 17.57
N ALA A 328 22.40 -27.23 17.94
CA ALA A 328 23.42 -26.48 17.20
C ALA A 328 24.77 -27.22 17.24
N ALA A 329 25.74 -26.77 16.44
CA ALA A 329 27.01 -27.47 16.23
C ALA A 329 26.78 -28.95 15.89
N ASP A 330 27.58 -29.85 16.46
CA ASP A 330 27.43 -31.30 16.31
C ASP A 330 26.35 -31.86 17.27
N GLY A 331 25.12 -31.35 17.17
CA GLY A 331 23.96 -31.84 17.94
C GLY A 331 23.93 -31.43 19.41
N VAL A 332 24.60 -30.33 19.78
CA VAL A 332 24.57 -29.78 21.14
C VAL A 332 23.24 -29.10 21.39
N SER A 333 22.54 -29.49 22.46
CA SER A 333 21.33 -28.79 22.91
C SER A 333 21.68 -27.40 23.45
N VAL A 334 21.02 -26.37 22.94
CA VAL A 334 21.21 -24.97 23.32
C VAL A 334 19.85 -24.37 23.69
N THR A 335 19.78 -23.76 24.87
CA THR A 335 18.63 -22.95 25.27
C THR A 335 18.95 -21.47 25.10
N MET A 336 18.08 -20.74 24.41
CA MET A 336 18.14 -19.29 24.27
C MET A 336 17.00 -18.68 25.09
N ASP A 337 17.31 -17.75 25.99
CA ASP A 337 16.31 -17.00 26.79
C ASP A 337 16.39 -15.52 26.41
N CYS A 338 15.42 -15.04 25.63
CA CYS A 338 15.32 -13.68 25.14
C CYS A 338 14.41 -12.84 26.04
N ARG A 339 14.97 -11.77 26.61
CA ARG A 339 14.28 -10.82 27.49
C ARG A 339 14.31 -9.44 26.82
N THR A 340 13.13 -8.91 26.55
CA THR A 340 12.98 -7.63 25.89
C THR A 340 11.54 -7.14 26.03
N ASP A 341 11.35 -5.81 26.00
CA ASP A 341 10.04 -5.17 25.83
C ASP A 341 9.81 -4.77 24.36
N TYR A 342 10.66 -5.24 23.42
CA TYR A 342 10.53 -4.98 21.99
C TYR A 342 9.10 -5.35 21.52
N PRO A 343 8.42 -4.48 20.76
CA PRO A 343 8.93 -3.28 20.07
C PRO A 343 8.80 -1.97 20.87
N PHE A 344 8.48 -2.02 22.16
CA PHE A 344 8.30 -0.84 23.02
C PHE A 344 9.59 -0.39 23.72
N ASN A 345 10.70 -1.10 23.51
CA ASN A 345 12.07 -0.70 23.85
C ASN A 345 13.02 -1.05 22.68
N GLU A 346 14.29 -0.71 22.83
CA GLU A 346 15.32 -0.88 21.78
C GLU A 346 16.35 -1.97 22.12
N THR A 347 16.27 -2.54 23.33
CA THR A 347 17.28 -3.47 23.87
C THR A 347 16.72 -4.89 23.92
N ILE A 348 17.51 -5.84 23.43
CA ILE A 348 17.20 -7.26 23.43
C ILE A 348 18.35 -8.00 24.09
N ASP A 349 18.07 -8.62 25.24
CA ASP A 349 19.04 -9.42 25.98
C ASP A 349 18.76 -10.91 25.74
N ILE A 350 19.77 -11.66 25.29
CA ILE A 350 19.66 -13.07 24.96
C ILE A 350 20.71 -13.85 25.74
N SER A 351 20.26 -14.68 26.69
CA SER A 351 21.12 -15.65 27.37
C SER A 351 21.29 -16.88 26.50
N VAL A 352 22.53 -17.29 26.26
CA VAL A 352 22.93 -18.47 25.50
C VAL A 352 23.37 -19.56 26.46
N GLN A 353 22.66 -20.70 26.46
CA GLN A 353 22.89 -21.79 27.41
C GLN A 353 23.08 -23.12 26.65
N PRO A 354 24.27 -23.35 26.06
CA PRO A 354 24.59 -24.66 25.49
C PRO A 354 24.80 -25.69 26.61
N ALA A 355 24.43 -26.95 26.38
CA ALA A 355 24.62 -28.04 27.36
C ALA A 355 26.10 -28.29 27.69
N ARG A 356 27.00 -27.97 26.75
CA ARG A 356 28.46 -27.95 26.89
C ARG A 356 29.03 -26.87 25.98
N GLU A 357 30.25 -26.42 26.27
CA GLU A 357 30.96 -25.48 25.40
C GLU A 357 31.00 -25.99 23.94
N ALA A 358 30.61 -25.14 22.99
CA ALA A 358 30.47 -25.51 21.59
C ALA A 358 30.69 -24.30 20.67
N ALA A 359 31.30 -24.54 19.50
CA ALA A 359 31.49 -23.53 18.47
C ALA A 359 30.37 -23.61 17.43
N PHE A 360 29.64 -22.51 17.23
CA PHE A 360 28.61 -22.40 16.20
C PHE A 360 28.27 -20.92 15.92
N PRO A 361 27.78 -20.60 14.72
CA PRO A 361 27.34 -19.26 14.39
C PRO A 361 25.94 -18.96 14.95
N ILE A 362 25.75 -17.71 15.35
CA ILE A 362 24.43 -17.13 15.59
C ILE A 362 24.23 -15.92 14.68
N ASP A 363 23.17 -15.94 13.88
CA ASP A 363 22.76 -14.84 13.01
C ASP A 363 21.66 -14.02 13.70
N PHE A 364 21.83 -12.71 13.79
CA PHE A 364 20.84 -11.78 14.35
C PHE A 364 20.32 -10.86 13.25
N ARG A 365 19.02 -10.89 12.95
CA ARG A 365 18.46 -9.99 11.94
C ARG A 365 18.61 -8.54 12.37
N VAL A 366 19.13 -7.68 11.51
CA VAL A 366 19.04 -6.23 11.68
C VAL A 366 17.72 -5.77 11.07
N PRO A 367 16.78 -5.20 11.85
CA PRO A 367 15.56 -4.66 11.27
C PRO A 367 15.88 -3.56 10.25
N GLY A 368 15.25 -3.58 9.07
CA GLY A 368 15.58 -2.67 7.97
C GLY A 368 15.37 -1.17 8.25
N TRP A 369 14.62 -0.82 9.31
CA TRP A 369 14.48 0.55 9.79
C TRP A 369 15.65 1.03 10.67
N CYS A 370 16.50 0.12 11.15
CA CYS A 370 17.60 0.43 12.07
C CYS A 370 18.87 0.77 11.29
N THR A 371 19.38 1.99 11.47
CA THR A 371 20.57 2.47 10.74
C THR A 371 21.89 2.16 11.46
N ASN A 372 21.88 2.11 12.80
CA ASN A 372 23.08 1.97 13.63
C ASN A 372 22.88 0.88 14.70
N PRO A 373 22.78 -0.41 14.31
CA PRO A 373 22.66 -1.50 15.27
C PRO A 373 23.96 -1.66 16.08
N THR A 374 23.84 -2.07 17.33
CA THR A 374 25.00 -2.47 18.14
C THR A 374 24.79 -3.85 18.73
N LEU A 375 25.90 -4.57 18.89
CA LEU A 375 25.95 -5.91 19.45
C LEU A 375 27.09 -6.00 20.45
N SER A 376 26.82 -6.58 21.62
CA SER A 376 27.86 -6.95 22.59
C SER A 376 27.65 -8.37 23.11
N VAL A 377 28.75 -9.00 23.53
CA VAL A 377 28.71 -10.29 24.22
C VAL A 377 29.48 -10.17 25.51
N ASN A 378 28.86 -10.53 26.64
CA ASN A 378 29.41 -10.41 27.99
C ASN A 378 29.93 -8.99 28.28
N GLY A 379 29.18 -7.97 27.83
CA GLY A 379 29.53 -6.55 27.99
C GLY A 379 30.64 -6.03 27.06
N SER A 380 31.24 -6.89 26.23
CA SER A 380 32.27 -6.49 25.26
C SER A 380 31.61 -6.24 23.89
N PRO A 381 31.72 -5.04 23.31
CA PRO A 381 31.22 -4.76 21.97
C PRO A 381 31.85 -5.69 20.92
N ILE A 382 31.04 -6.16 19.97
CA ILE A 382 31.51 -6.92 18.81
C ILE A 382 31.21 -6.09 17.56
N THR A 383 32.25 -5.83 16.77
CA THR A 383 32.11 -5.23 15.44
C THR A 383 31.96 -6.34 14.42
N VAL A 384 30.76 -6.44 13.85
CA VAL A 384 30.42 -7.34 12.75
C VAL A 384 29.61 -6.55 11.74
N ASP A 385 29.94 -6.69 10.46
CA ASP A 385 29.18 -6.05 9.40
C ASP A 385 27.88 -6.81 9.16
N CYS A 386 26.81 -6.06 8.90
CA CYS A 386 25.56 -6.63 8.43
C CYS A 386 25.76 -7.21 7.02
N ASN A 387 25.48 -8.50 6.84
CA ASN A 387 25.64 -9.13 5.55
C ASN A 387 24.57 -8.62 4.55
N ALA A 388 24.74 -8.93 3.26
CA ALA A 388 23.80 -8.51 2.21
C ALA A 388 22.36 -9.03 2.40
N ARG A 389 22.16 -10.02 3.28
CA ARG A 389 20.86 -10.57 3.65
C ARG A 389 20.26 -9.92 4.90
N GLY A 390 20.92 -8.96 5.53
CA GLY A 390 20.37 -8.23 6.67
C GLY A 390 20.62 -8.88 8.04
N PHE A 391 21.71 -9.64 8.22
CA PHE A 391 22.04 -10.29 9.48
C PHE A 391 23.46 -9.93 9.98
N LEU A 392 23.58 -9.73 11.31
CA LEU A 392 24.85 -9.73 12.02
C LEU A 392 25.19 -11.17 12.39
N ARG A 393 26.33 -11.67 11.93
CA ARG A 393 26.73 -13.05 12.17
C ARG A 393 27.88 -13.14 13.16
N VAL A 394 27.63 -13.80 14.30
CA VAL A 394 28.63 -14.02 15.36
C VAL A 394 29.00 -15.49 15.38
N ASN A 395 30.18 -15.82 14.86
CA ASN A 395 30.73 -17.17 14.91
C ASN A 395 31.80 -17.26 16.01
N ARG A 396 31.49 -17.99 17.09
CA ARG A 396 32.39 -18.14 18.24
C ARG A 396 32.12 -19.44 18.99
N THR A 397 32.97 -19.70 19.98
CA THR A 397 32.69 -20.69 21.02
C THR A 397 31.80 -20.06 22.09
N TRP A 398 30.67 -20.71 22.36
CA TRP A 398 29.66 -20.30 23.34
C TRP A 398 29.75 -21.13 24.61
N LYS A 399 29.65 -20.47 25.76
CA LYS A 399 29.65 -21.09 27.09
C LYS A 399 28.29 -20.93 27.78
N PRO A 400 27.92 -21.85 28.69
CA PRO A 400 26.71 -21.69 29.50
C PRO A 400 26.70 -20.32 30.22
N GLY A 401 25.69 -19.51 29.93
CA GLY A 401 25.51 -18.20 30.56
C GLY A 401 26.12 -17.02 29.80
N ASP A 402 26.70 -17.24 28.61
CA ASP A 402 27.05 -16.13 27.72
C ASP A 402 25.81 -15.26 27.46
N LEU A 403 26.00 -13.94 27.49
CA LEU A 403 24.94 -12.96 27.32
C LEU A 403 25.21 -12.14 26.07
N VAL A 404 24.29 -12.20 25.10
CA VAL A 404 24.26 -11.31 23.95
C VAL A 404 23.32 -10.15 24.26
N GLN A 405 23.76 -8.92 24.00
CA GLN A 405 22.89 -7.75 24.04
C GLN A 405 22.90 -7.08 22.67
N LEU A 406 21.71 -6.93 22.09
CA LEU A 406 21.46 -6.15 20.88
C LEU A 406 20.81 -4.83 21.28
N TRP A 407 21.22 -3.74 20.65
CA TRP A 407 20.52 -2.46 20.73
C TRP A 407 20.24 -1.93 19.33
N PHE A 408 18.95 -1.72 19.05
CA PHE A 408 18.44 -1.23 17.77
C PHE A 408 17.81 0.16 17.97
N PRO A 409 18.58 1.25 17.82
CA PRO A 409 18.05 2.61 18.01
C PRO A 409 16.92 2.91 17.03
N MET A 410 15.76 3.30 17.56
CA MET A 410 14.57 3.65 16.79
C MET A 410 14.49 5.17 16.59
N THR A 411 14.14 5.59 15.38
CA THR A 411 13.89 6.99 15.03
C THR A 411 12.44 7.16 14.60
N ALA A 412 11.82 8.27 14.99
CA ALA A 412 10.49 8.65 14.54
C ALA A 412 10.54 9.12 13.08
N VAL A 413 9.68 8.56 12.23
CA VAL A 413 9.65 8.86 10.79
C VAL A 413 8.26 9.28 10.36
N VAL A 414 8.16 10.42 9.68
CA VAL A 414 6.97 10.80 8.90
C VAL A 414 7.17 10.28 7.49
N GLN A 415 6.30 9.37 7.06
CA GLN A 415 6.28 8.86 5.69
C GLN A 415 5.17 9.56 4.92
N ARG A 416 5.52 10.15 3.77
CA ARG A 416 4.55 10.75 2.86
C ARG A 416 4.14 9.70 1.82
N GLY A 417 2.88 9.68 1.44
CA GLY A 417 2.36 8.79 0.41
C GLY A 417 1.18 9.40 -0.32
N ARG A 418 0.58 8.63 -1.23
CA ARG A 418 -0.66 9.01 -1.91
C ARG A 418 -1.72 7.93 -1.77
N ASP A 419 -2.92 8.36 -1.43
CA ASP A 419 -4.14 7.57 -1.50
C ASP A 419 -4.57 7.54 -2.97
N ALA A 420 -4.20 6.45 -3.64
CA ALA A 420 -4.46 6.24 -5.05
C ALA A 420 -5.80 5.52 -5.30
N ALA A 421 -6.64 5.36 -4.27
CA ALA A 421 -7.97 4.81 -4.44
C ALA A 421 -8.85 5.75 -5.29
N SER A 422 -9.26 5.27 -6.46
CA SER A 422 -10.17 6.00 -7.35
C SER A 422 -11.62 5.81 -6.89
N GLY A 423 -12.25 6.88 -6.39
CA GLY A 423 -13.68 6.89 -6.09
C GLY A 423 -14.05 6.61 -4.63
N PRO A 424 -15.34 6.33 -4.32
CA PRO A 424 -15.74 5.72 -3.06
C PRO A 424 -15.03 4.36 -2.89
N PRO A 425 -15.18 3.67 -1.74
CA PRO A 425 -14.86 2.24 -1.70
C PRO A 425 -15.53 1.58 -2.91
N TYR A 426 -14.70 0.89 -3.69
CA TYR A 426 -14.92 0.28 -5.02
C TYR A 426 -16.38 -0.11 -5.38
N ASP A 427 -16.75 -0.13 -6.67
CA ASP A 427 -18.14 -0.33 -7.14
C ASP A 427 -18.78 -1.70 -6.83
N GLY A 428 -18.11 -2.53 -6.01
CA GLY A 428 -18.59 -3.83 -5.56
C GLY A 428 -18.58 -4.91 -6.65
N ALA A 429 -18.05 -4.62 -7.84
CA ALA A 429 -18.04 -5.61 -8.90
C ALA A 429 -16.99 -6.70 -8.63
N HIS A 430 -17.48 -7.92 -8.38
CA HIS A 430 -16.67 -9.11 -8.19
C HIS A 430 -16.03 -9.58 -9.51
N ARG A 431 -15.10 -8.78 -10.03
CA ARG A 431 -14.39 -8.99 -11.29
C ARG A 431 -12.94 -8.56 -11.15
N VAL A 432 -12.09 -9.18 -11.96
CA VAL A 432 -10.69 -8.78 -12.13
C VAL A 432 -10.62 -7.32 -12.58
N THR A 433 -9.71 -6.57 -11.97
CA THR A 433 -9.33 -5.21 -12.38
C THR A 433 -7.85 -5.10 -12.61
N ARG A 434 -7.45 -4.02 -13.28
CA ARG A 434 -6.06 -3.75 -13.62
C ARG A 434 -5.46 -2.78 -12.62
N VAL A 435 -4.33 -3.16 -12.04
CA VAL A 435 -3.53 -2.33 -11.14
C VAL A 435 -2.20 -2.05 -11.81
N THR A 436 -1.78 -0.79 -11.82
CA THR A 436 -0.55 -0.36 -12.46
C THR A 436 0.50 -0.03 -11.41
N ILE A 437 1.74 -0.45 -11.64
CA ILE A 437 2.88 -0.08 -10.79
C ILE A 437 3.10 1.44 -10.94
N PRO A 438 2.95 2.22 -9.85
CA PRO A 438 3.15 3.66 -9.93
C PRO A 438 4.61 3.99 -10.27
N ASP A 439 4.81 5.11 -10.94
CA ASP A 439 6.14 5.73 -11.04
C ASP A 439 6.57 6.27 -9.67
N ASP A 440 7.85 6.13 -9.31
CA ASP A 440 8.37 6.64 -8.03
C ASP A 440 8.12 8.14 -7.84
N ARG A 441 7.93 8.88 -8.95
CA ARG A 441 7.63 10.32 -8.96
C ARG A 441 6.17 10.63 -9.33
N SER A 442 5.30 9.62 -9.33
CA SER A 442 3.87 9.75 -9.63
C SER A 442 3.21 10.77 -8.69
N THR A 443 2.30 11.54 -9.26
CA THR A 443 1.46 12.49 -8.53
C THR A 443 0.05 11.95 -8.29
N GLN A 444 -0.19 10.68 -8.68
CA GLN A 444 -1.49 10.03 -8.61
C GLN A 444 -2.03 9.93 -7.20
N GLY A 445 -3.27 10.36 -7.01
CA GLY A 445 -3.96 10.21 -5.75
C GLY A 445 -3.71 11.34 -4.74
N VAL A 446 -4.39 11.22 -3.62
CA VAL A 446 -4.50 12.27 -2.60
C VAL A 446 -3.34 12.18 -1.62
N PRO A 447 -2.59 13.26 -1.35
CA PRO A 447 -1.44 13.19 -0.47
C PRO A 447 -1.85 12.89 0.97
N TYR A 448 -1.10 12.00 1.63
CA TYR A 448 -1.23 11.71 3.05
C TYR A 448 0.14 11.60 3.73
N ALA A 449 0.13 11.62 5.06
CA ALA A 449 1.29 11.25 5.86
C ALA A 449 0.94 10.20 6.92
N SER A 450 1.86 9.29 7.19
CA SER A 450 1.81 8.35 8.32
C SER A 450 3.04 8.55 9.21
N VAL A 451 2.96 8.09 10.45
CA VAL A 451 4.05 8.21 11.44
C VAL A 451 4.42 6.83 11.94
N SER A 452 5.71 6.52 11.93
CA SER A 452 6.24 5.25 12.43
C SER A 452 7.39 5.45 13.42
N TYR A 453 7.62 4.45 14.27
CA TYR A 453 8.73 4.38 15.20
C TYR A 453 9.17 2.93 15.35
N GLY A 454 10.35 2.60 14.80
CA GLY A 454 10.74 1.19 14.63
C GLY A 454 9.73 0.44 13.75
N PRO A 455 9.25 -0.76 14.15
CA PRO A 455 8.23 -1.50 13.39
C PRO A 455 6.80 -0.99 13.63
N LEU A 456 6.59 -0.07 14.58
CA LEU A 456 5.26 0.40 14.95
C LEU A 456 4.79 1.53 14.03
N LEU A 457 3.59 1.36 13.47
CA LEU A 457 2.77 2.44 12.92
C LEU A 457 2.04 3.12 14.08
N LEU A 458 2.02 4.45 14.08
CA LEU A 458 1.33 5.25 15.08
C LEU A 458 0.04 5.83 14.48
N ALA A 459 -0.98 5.93 15.33
CA ALA A 459 -2.30 6.43 14.97
C ALA A 459 -2.80 7.42 16.02
N LEU A 460 -3.56 8.42 15.58
CA LEU A 460 -4.36 9.26 16.47
C LEU A 460 -5.57 8.43 16.90
N PRO A 461 -5.72 8.09 18.19
CA PRO A 461 -6.85 7.31 18.63
C PRO A 461 -8.12 8.15 18.67
N ILE A 462 -9.22 7.56 18.20
CA ILE A 462 -10.58 8.01 18.51
C ILE A 462 -11.09 7.00 19.54
N PRO A 463 -11.26 7.37 20.82
CA PRO A 463 -11.72 6.44 21.84
C PRO A 463 -13.07 5.83 21.49
N ASP A 464 -13.28 4.55 21.82
CA ASP A 464 -14.60 3.95 21.86
C ASP A 464 -15.34 4.31 23.16
N THR A 465 -16.66 4.33 23.12
CA THR A 465 -17.52 4.47 24.31
C THR A 465 -17.57 3.14 25.09
N THR A 466 -18.51 3.00 26.04
CA THR A 466 -18.80 1.70 26.66
C THR A 466 -19.22 0.64 25.64
N ASN A 467 -19.72 1.05 24.46
CA ASN A 467 -19.88 0.18 23.32
C ASN A 467 -18.61 0.18 22.45
N ALA A 468 -18.00 -1.00 22.32
CA ALA A 468 -16.80 -1.27 21.53
C ALA A 468 -16.89 -0.85 20.05
N ASN A 469 -18.10 -0.70 19.51
CA ASN A 469 -18.37 -0.34 18.13
C ASN A 469 -18.92 1.09 17.97
N SER A 470 -18.81 1.93 19.01
CA SER A 470 -19.26 3.31 18.95
C SER A 470 -18.12 4.26 19.34
N PRO A 471 -17.66 5.15 18.45
CA PRO A 471 -16.63 6.12 18.79
C PRO A 471 -17.19 7.22 19.71
N ASP A 472 -16.32 7.82 20.52
CA ASP A 472 -16.63 8.99 21.33
C ASP A 472 -16.95 10.19 20.42
N PRO A 473 -18.18 10.73 20.46
CA PRO A 473 -18.57 11.86 19.62
C PRO A 473 -17.82 13.16 19.94
N ASN A 474 -17.20 13.26 21.13
CA ASN A 474 -16.43 14.43 21.54
C ASN A 474 -14.95 14.35 21.15
N ALA A 475 -14.50 13.23 20.58
CA ALA A 475 -13.12 13.07 20.17
C ALA A 475 -12.76 14.08 19.06
N ARG A 476 -11.68 14.83 19.28
CA ARG A 476 -11.11 15.72 18.25
C ARG A 476 -10.14 14.92 17.39
N TRP A 477 -10.43 14.82 16.10
CA TRP A 477 -9.62 14.01 15.18
C TRP A 477 -9.44 14.60 13.78
N LYS A 478 -10.13 15.71 13.47
CA LYS A 478 -10.11 16.38 12.17
C LYS A 478 -8.86 17.24 12.03
N PHE A 479 -7.74 16.58 11.77
CA PHE A 479 -6.42 17.19 11.74
C PHE A 479 -5.67 16.90 10.45
N ALA A 480 -4.90 17.89 9.98
CA ALA A 480 -3.82 17.68 9.02
C ALA A 480 -2.47 17.66 9.74
N LEU A 481 -1.59 16.72 9.38
CA LEU A 481 -0.25 16.63 9.93
C LEU A 481 0.66 17.70 9.33
N ASP A 482 1.42 18.39 10.18
CA ASP A 482 2.42 19.37 9.73
C ASP A 482 3.65 18.64 9.20
N ILE A 483 3.70 18.40 7.89
CA ILE A 483 4.79 17.63 7.27
C ILE A 483 6.09 18.43 7.12
N GLN A 484 6.07 19.74 7.39
CA GLN A 484 7.25 20.60 7.36
C GLN A 484 7.88 20.71 8.74
N GLU A 485 7.06 20.85 9.78
CA GLU A 485 7.49 20.97 11.18
C GLU A 485 6.75 19.95 12.08
N PRO A 486 6.97 18.64 11.91
CA PRO A 486 6.14 17.61 12.54
C PRO A 486 6.31 17.49 14.06
N GLY A 487 7.33 18.11 14.66
CA GLY A 487 7.48 18.20 16.12
C GLY A 487 7.55 16.85 16.85
N LEU A 488 8.12 15.82 16.20
CA LEU A 488 8.10 14.44 16.69
C LEU A 488 8.81 14.31 18.05
N THR A 489 8.07 13.92 19.09
CA THR A 489 8.63 13.66 20.42
C THR A 489 8.15 12.31 20.93
N VAL A 490 9.07 11.41 21.25
CA VAL A 490 8.76 10.07 21.77
C VAL A 490 8.62 10.11 23.28
N GLN A 491 7.61 9.44 23.82
CA GLN A 491 7.38 9.30 25.26
C GLN A 491 7.27 7.82 25.59
N ARG A 492 8.01 7.38 26.62
CA ARG A 492 8.00 6.01 27.11
C ARG A 492 7.55 5.96 28.57
N SER A 493 6.83 4.91 28.92
CA SER A 493 6.55 4.52 30.29
C SER A 493 6.91 3.05 30.50
N LYS A 494 6.89 2.60 31.75
CA LYS A 494 7.28 1.23 32.09
C LYS A 494 6.29 0.23 31.47
N MET A 495 6.82 -0.80 30.79
CA MET A 495 6.00 -1.89 30.27
C MET A 495 5.30 -2.63 31.43
N PRO A 496 3.97 -2.81 31.38
CA PRO A 496 3.26 -3.58 32.39
C PRO A 496 3.53 -5.07 32.22
N PHE A 497 3.45 -5.83 33.32
CA PHE A 497 3.66 -7.28 33.31
C PHE A 497 2.70 -8.03 32.38
N ARG A 498 1.46 -7.54 32.28
CA ARG A 498 0.47 -8.00 31.30
C ARG A 498 -0.04 -6.80 30.54
N TRP A 499 -0.03 -6.89 29.21
CA TRP A 499 -0.47 -5.83 28.31
C TRP A 499 -1.60 -6.33 27.42
N ASP A 500 -2.75 -5.66 27.47
CA ASP A 500 -3.95 -5.94 26.68
C ASP A 500 -4.25 -4.82 25.66
N TRP A 501 -3.20 -4.10 25.23
CA TRP A 501 -3.27 -3.06 24.19
C TRP A 501 -4.30 -1.93 24.46
N PRO A 502 -4.37 -1.35 25.68
CA PRO A 502 -5.22 -0.18 25.93
C PRO A 502 -4.67 1.07 25.26
N LEU A 503 -5.50 2.12 25.21
CA LEU A 503 -5.13 3.42 24.63
C LEU A 503 -3.94 4.06 25.34
N ALA A 504 -3.76 3.80 26.64
CA ALA A 504 -2.65 4.32 27.44
C ALA A 504 -1.34 3.55 27.18
N ALA A 505 -0.88 3.56 25.93
CA ALA A 505 0.26 2.78 25.47
C ALA A 505 1.58 3.11 26.20
N PRO A 506 2.46 2.12 26.45
CA PRO A 506 3.76 2.33 27.07
C PRO A 506 4.72 3.14 26.19
N LEU A 507 4.40 3.25 24.90
CA LEU A 507 5.09 4.10 23.94
C LEU A 507 4.06 4.98 23.24
N THR A 508 4.25 6.28 23.29
CA THR A 508 3.45 7.26 22.55
C THR A 508 4.34 8.27 21.85
N LEU A 509 3.78 8.97 20.87
CA LEU A 509 4.52 9.94 20.06
C LEU A 509 3.69 11.21 19.92
N ARG A 510 4.27 12.36 20.27
CA ARG A 510 3.64 13.66 20.04
C ARG A 510 4.02 14.22 18.68
N VAL A 511 3.03 14.72 17.95
CA VAL A 511 3.20 15.33 16.63
C VAL A 511 2.46 16.65 16.52
N ASN A 512 2.96 17.55 15.67
CA ASN A 512 2.31 18.80 15.34
C ASN A 512 1.26 18.60 14.26
N VAL A 513 0.08 19.15 14.49
CA VAL A 513 -1.05 19.12 13.57
C VAL A 513 -1.79 20.44 13.53
N HIS A 514 -2.57 20.64 12.47
CA HIS A 514 -3.50 21.76 12.33
C HIS A 514 -4.93 21.23 12.28
N GLU A 515 -5.85 21.89 12.99
CA GLU A 515 -7.28 21.60 12.87
C GLU A 515 -7.80 22.06 11.51
N ILE A 516 -8.59 21.21 10.86
CA ILE A 516 -9.08 21.44 9.51
C ILE A 516 -10.59 21.27 9.43
N ALA A 517 -11.21 22.00 8.50
CA ALA A 517 -12.62 21.81 8.16
C ALA A 517 -12.77 20.58 7.25
N TRP A 518 -12.78 19.39 7.85
CA TRP A 518 -12.90 18.12 7.15
C TRP A 518 -14.05 17.28 7.71
N ASN A 519 -15.06 17.04 6.87
CA ASN A 519 -16.26 16.30 7.21
C ASN A 519 -16.46 15.17 6.19
N PRO A 520 -15.68 14.08 6.24
CA PRO A 520 -15.85 12.96 5.33
C PRO A 520 -17.20 12.29 5.55
N ASP A 521 -17.88 11.91 4.47
CA ASP A 521 -19.09 11.09 4.52
C ASP A 521 -18.74 9.68 5.04
N PRO A 522 -19.35 9.19 6.14
CA PRO A 522 -19.12 7.84 6.63
C PRO A 522 -19.31 6.72 5.58
N GLN A 523 -20.21 6.90 4.62
CA GLN A 523 -20.52 5.89 3.59
C GLN A 523 -19.53 5.91 2.42
N ALA A 524 -18.93 7.06 2.13
CA ALA A 524 -17.97 7.24 1.06
C ALA A 524 -16.82 8.18 1.48
N PRO A 525 -16.07 7.84 2.55
CA PRO A 525 -15.12 8.76 3.14
C PRO A 525 -13.92 8.99 2.24
N ARG A 526 -13.41 10.23 2.23
CA ARG A 526 -12.23 10.62 1.45
C ARG A 526 -11.37 11.60 2.22
N LEU A 527 -10.07 11.54 1.98
CA LEU A 527 -9.14 12.58 2.40
C LEU A 527 -9.42 13.89 1.62
N PRO A 528 -9.08 15.07 2.18
CA PRO A 528 -9.08 16.32 1.42
C PRO A 528 -8.22 16.17 0.16
N LEU A 529 -8.78 16.51 -1.02
CA LEU A 529 -8.13 16.26 -2.32
C LEU A 529 -6.75 16.91 -2.45
N LEU A 530 -6.54 18.03 -1.76
CA LEU A 530 -5.33 18.84 -1.80
C LEU A 530 -4.76 19.02 -0.39
N PRO A 531 -3.45 19.31 -0.29
CA PRO A 531 -2.85 19.74 0.97
C PRO A 531 -3.60 20.93 1.57
N VAL A 532 -3.79 20.92 2.89
CA VAL A 532 -4.63 21.90 3.57
C VAL A 532 -3.82 23.09 4.07
N ALA A 533 -4.30 24.31 3.83
CA ALA A 533 -3.67 25.52 4.34
C ALA A 533 -3.64 25.56 5.88
N LYS A 534 -2.55 26.10 6.45
CA LYS A 534 -2.36 26.27 7.90
C LYS A 534 -3.19 27.45 8.46
N SER A 535 -4.52 27.36 8.38
CA SER A 535 -5.46 28.43 8.79
C SER A 535 -5.70 28.54 10.30
N LYS A 536 -5.37 27.47 11.05
CA LYS A 536 -5.45 27.42 12.52
C LYS A 536 -4.05 27.27 13.11
N PRO A 537 -3.79 27.71 14.36
CA PRO A 537 -2.51 27.48 15.03
C PRO A 537 -2.15 26.00 15.10
N ALA A 538 -0.86 25.70 15.01
CA ALA A 538 -0.36 24.34 15.26
C ALA A 538 -0.68 23.91 16.69
N GLN A 539 -1.04 22.64 16.87
CA GLN A 539 -1.23 22.02 18.17
C GLN A 539 -0.55 20.66 18.21
N SER A 540 -0.14 20.23 19.39
CA SER A 540 0.48 18.93 19.59
C SER A 540 -0.58 17.89 19.97
N VAL A 541 -0.65 16.78 19.24
CA VAL A 541 -1.51 15.63 19.56
C VAL A 541 -0.65 14.40 19.87
N THR A 542 -1.21 13.46 20.65
CA THR A 542 -0.54 12.21 21.00
C THR A 542 -1.03 11.09 20.11
N LEU A 543 -0.10 10.42 19.44
CA LEU A 543 -0.30 9.20 18.69
C LEU A 543 0.10 7.99 19.53
N ILE A 544 -0.59 6.87 19.30
CA ILE A 544 -0.36 5.59 19.97
C ILE A 544 -0.18 4.48 18.91
N PRO A 545 0.41 3.32 19.24
CA PRO A 545 0.54 2.21 18.31
C PRO A 545 -0.80 1.83 17.69
N TYR A 546 -0.82 1.61 16.37
CA TYR A 546 -2.02 1.37 15.56
C TYR A 546 -2.92 0.27 16.15
N GLY A 547 -2.31 -0.80 16.66
CA GLY A 547 -2.98 -1.95 17.30
C GLY A 547 -3.74 -1.64 18.60
N CYS A 548 -3.46 -0.52 19.27
CA CYS A 548 -4.07 -0.18 20.56
C CYS A 548 -5.48 0.41 20.45
N THR A 549 -5.92 0.76 19.25
CA THR A 549 -7.19 1.47 19.02
C THR A 549 -8.09 0.73 18.03
N LYS A 550 -9.35 1.17 17.91
CA LYS A 550 -10.34 0.63 16.97
C LYS A 550 -10.76 1.68 15.96
N PHE A 551 -11.07 2.88 16.48
CA PHE A 551 -11.29 4.09 15.70
C PHE A 551 -10.03 4.96 15.73
N ARG A 552 -9.65 5.51 14.59
CA ARG A 552 -8.31 6.06 14.39
C ARG A 552 -8.14 6.87 13.12
N LEU A 553 -7.07 7.66 13.12
CA LEU A 553 -6.37 8.07 11.90
C LEU A 553 -4.91 7.64 11.95
N SER A 554 -4.44 6.99 10.89
CA SER A 554 -3.02 6.69 10.68
C SER A 554 -2.51 7.18 9.32
N MET A 555 -3.41 7.49 8.40
CA MET A 555 -3.13 8.23 7.17
C MET A 555 -3.74 9.62 7.28
N PHE A 556 -2.93 10.59 7.67
CA PHE A 556 -3.37 11.96 7.91
C PHE A 556 -3.47 12.73 6.60
N PRO A 557 -4.49 13.60 6.43
CA PRO A 557 -4.36 14.76 5.55
C PRO A 557 -3.06 15.52 5.87
N VAL A 558 -2.49 16.20 4.89
CA VAL A 558 -1.23 16.93 5.06
C VAL A 558 -1.41 18.43 4.93
N THR A 559 -0.56 19.20 5.60
CA THR A 559 -0.51 20.65 5.39
C THR A 559 0.15 21.01 4.07
N ALA A 560 -0.36 22.06 3.42
CA ALA A 560 0.27 22.67 2.26
C ALA A 560 1.64 23.26 2.62
N GLU A 561 2.58 23.18 1.67
CA GLU A 561 3.81 23.96 1.74
C GLU A 561 3.51 25.46 1.63
N PRO A 562 4.42 26.33 2.11
CA PRO A 562 4.32 27.76 1.85
C PRO A 562 4.20 28.02 0.36
N GLN A 563 3.21 28.83 -0.03
CA GLN A 563 3.03 29.20 -1.43
C GLN A 563 4.26 29.94 -1.95
N VAL A 564 4.61 29.69 -3.22
CA VAL A 564 5.68 30.42 -3.90
C VAL A 564 5.33 31.91 -3.94
N LYS A 565 6.29 32.76 -3.56
CA LYS A 565 6.15 34.23 -3.64
C LYS A 565 6.37 34.71 -5.07
N PRO A 566 5.67 35.78 -5.53
CA PRO A 566 5.87 36.32 -6.88
C PRO A 566 7.33 36.68 -7.21
N SER A 567 8.08 37.19 -6.23
CA SER A 567 9.50 37.52 -6.39
C SER A 567 10.43 36.30 -6.54
N ALA A 568 9.93 35.10 -6.26
CA ALA A 568 10.67 33.84 -6.34
C ALA A 568 10.34 33.01 -7.59
N ILE A 569 9.50 33.51 -8.50
CA ILE A 569 9.12 32.78 -9.72
C ILE A 569 10.33 32.65 -10.65
N ARG A 570 10.73 31.42 -10.96
CA ARG A 570 11.80 31.09 -11.92
C ARG A 570 11.34 30.14 -13.03
N ARG A 571 10.24 29.41 -12.83
CA ARG A 571 9.66 28.44 -13.77
C ARG A 571 8.17 28.69 -13.96
N ILE A 572 7.72 28.87 -15.20
CA ILE A 572 6.31 29.12 -15.53
C ILE A 572 5.78 28.02 -16.46
N LEU A 573 4.66 27.40 -16.08
CA LEU A 573 3.95 26.45 -16.91
C LEU A 573 2.67 27.10 -17.46
N PHE A 574 2.53 27.15 -18.79
CA PHE A 574 1.34 27.59 -19.47
C PHE A 574 0.61 26.38 -20.07
N LEU A 575 -0.62 26.15 -19.61
CA LEU A 575 -1.52 25.13 -20.16
C LEU A 575 -2.73 25.86 -20.73
N GLY A 576 -3.01 25.71 -22.02
CA GLY A 576 -4.27 26.20 -22.60
C GLY A 576 -4.46 25.78 -24.03
N ASN A 577 -5.28 26.47 -24.82
CA ASN A 577 -5.63 26.05 -26.18
C ASN A 577 -4.94 26.91 -27.25
N SER A 578 -5.60 27.13 -28.39
CA SER A 578 -5.05 27.90 -29.51
C SER A 578 -4.67 29.33 -29.14
N ILE A 579 -5.35 29.95 -28.16
CA ILE A 579 -4.99 31.28 -27.65
C ILE A 579 -3.62 31.24 -26.94
N THR A 580 -3.27 30.12 -26.32
CA THR A 580 -1.98 29.90 -25.62
C THR A 580 -0.87 29.56 -26.60
N VAL A 581 -1.07 28.54 -27.43
CA VAL A 581 -0.12 28.15 -28.48
C VAL A 581 -0.83 27.33 -29.55
N HIS A 582 -0.60 27.65 -30.82
CA HIS A 582 -1.05 26.83 -31.94
C HIS A 582 0.00 26.80 -33.04
N GLY A 583 0.35 25.60 -33.51
CA GLY A 583 1.30 25.44 -34.61
C GLY A 583 0.73 25.91 -35.95
N PRO A 584 1.55 26.03 -37.00
CA PRO A 584 1.10 26.48 -38.31
C PRO A 584 -0.03 25.60 -38.88
N LYS A 585 -1.04 26.23 -39.49
CA LYS A 585 -2.15 25.56 -40.19
C LYS A 585 -2.56 26.39 -41.41
N ALA A 586 -2.04 25.97 -42.57
CA ALA A 586 -2.20 26.69 -43.84
C ALA A 586 -3.67 26.88 -44.26
N ASP A 587 -4.51 25.87 -44.01
CA ASP A 587 -5.94 25.86 -44.40
C ASP A 587 -6.76 27.00 -43.77
N ILE A 588 -6.29 27.56 -42.65
CA ILE A 588 -6.93 28.69 -41.96
C ILE A 588 -6.10 29.97 -42.04
N GLY A 589 -5.04 29.99 -42.87
CA GLY A 589 -4.14 31.13 -43.03
C GLY A 589 -3.26 31.42 -41.82
N TRP A 590 -3.00 30.44 -40.96
CA TRP A 590 -2.18 30.61 -39.75
C TRP A 590 -0.76 30.04 -39.96
N ALA A 591 0.27 30.88 -39.83
CA ALA A 591 1.67 30.47 -39.99
C ALA A 591 2.49 30.54 -38.68
N GLY A 592 1.90 31.02 -37.59
CA GLY A 592 2.59 31.18 -36.31
C GLY A 592 2.76 29.88 -35.53
N ASN A 593 3.60 29.92 -34.50
CA ASN A 593 3.76 28.86 -33.51
C ASN A 593 3.80 29.45 -32.09
N TRP A 594 2.78 30.25 -31.80
CA TRP A 594 2.56 31.03 -30.57
C TRP A 594 1.05 31.26 -30.43
N GLY A 595 0.58 32.11 -29.52
CA GLY A 595 -0.85 32.38 -29.35
C GLY A 595 -1.53 32.81 -30.66
N MET A 596 -2.58 32.08 -31.06
CA MET A 596 -3.26 32.30 -32.34
C MET A 596 -3.81 33.72 -32.44
N ALA A 597 -3.58 34.34 -33.59
CA ALA A 597 -3.95 35.71 -33.91
C ALA A 597 -3.18 36.83 -33.17
N ALA A 598 -2.07 36.54 -32.48
CA ALA A 598 -1.03 37.54 -32.19
C ALA A 598 -0.13 37.77 -33.41
N SER A 599 0.31 39.01 -33.68
CA SER A 599 1.07 39.34 -34.90
C SER A 599 2.51 38.83 -34.85
N SER A 600 3.05 38.63 -33.66
CA SER A 600 4.36 38.05 -33.41
C SER A 600 4.39 37.36 -32.06
N LYS A 601 5.40 36.50 -31.85
CA LYS A 601 5.59 35.72 -30.63
C LYS A 601 5.67 36.59 -29.38
N ASP A 602 6.38 37.71 -29.44
CA ASP A 602 6.57 38.66 -28.33
C ASP A 602 5.30 39.44 -27.94
N LYS A 603 4.23 39.32 -28.73
CA LYS A 603 2.94 39.97 -28.49
C LYS A 603 1.83 39.02 -28.07
N ASP A 604 2.09 37.72 -27.98
CA ASP A 604 1.14 36.81 -27.36
C ASP A 604 1.14 36.99 -25.82
N TYR A 605 0.07 36.55 -25.17
CA TYR A 605 -0.04 36.76 -23.73
C TYR A 605 1.01 35.96 -22.93
N VAL A 606 1.47 34.81 -23.44
CA VAL A 606 2.43 33.92 -22.77
C VAL A 606 3.79 34.61 -22.61
N HIS A 607 4.28 35.23 -23.69
CA HIS A 607 5.54 35.94 -23.71
C HIS A 607 5.44 37.30 -23.00
N LEU A 608 4.29 37.98 -23.09
CA LEU A 608 4.03 39.22 -22.35
C LEU A 608 3.99 39.00 -20.83
N VAL A 609 3.29 37.97 -20.34
CA VAL A 609 3.29 37.58 -18.92
C VAL A 609 4.73 37.31 -18.48
N THR A 610 5.45 36.47 -19.22
CA THR A 610 6.82 36.08 -18.83
C THR A 610 7.78 37.25 -18.85
N GLY A 611 7.70 38.14 -19.84
CA GLY A 611 8.49 39.36 -19.89
C GLY A 611 8.25 40.27 -18.68
N THR A 612 7.00 40.38 -18.24
CA THR A 612 6.64 41.19 -17.07
C THR A 612 7.10 40.55 -15.76
N ILE A 613 6.98 39.22 -15.61
CA ILE A 613 7.55 38.48 -14.46
C ILE A 613 9.08 38.57 -14.46
N ALA A 614 9.74 38.54 -15.62
CA ALA A 614 11.18 38.70 -15.73
C ALA A 614 11.64 40.07 -15.21
N GLN A 615 10.90 41.13 -15.55
CA GLN A 615 11.15 42.47 -15.01
C GLN A 615 10.96 42.53 -13.49
N HIS A 616 9.92 41.88 -12.97
CA HIS A 616 9.66 41.84 -11.52
C HIS A 616 10.72 41.05 -10.73
N THR A 617 11.18 39.92 -11.27
CA THR A 617 12.08 38.98 -10.58
C THR A 617 13.56 39.23 -10.85
N GLY A 618 13.88 40.09 -11.81
CA GLY A 618 15.24 40.42 -12.24
C GLY A 618 15.92 39.34 -13.09
N SER A 619 15.21 38.28 -13.49
CA SER A 619 15.74 37.20 -14.34
C SER A 619 14.66 36.63 -15.25
N MET A 620 15.01 36.19 -16.45
CA MET A 620 14.07 35.51 -17.34
C MET A 620 13.66 34.14 -16.77
N PRO A 621 12.37 33.89 -16.48
CA PRO A 621 11.91 32.58 -16.07
C PRO A 621 12.05 31.55 -17.21
N GLU A 622 12.34 30.31 -16.86
CA GLU A 622 12.15 29.17 -17.76
C GLU A 622 10.65 28.96 -17.98
N MET A 623 10.25 28.66 -19.22
CA MET A 623 8.85 28.45 -19.58
C MET A 623 8.64 27.09 -20.20
N MET A 624 7.50 26.48 -19.88
CA MET A 624 6.95 25.34 -20.59
C MET A 624 5.53 25.68 -21.04
N ILE A 625 5.21 25.41 -22.30
CA ILE A 625 3.94 25.81 -22.93
C ILE A 625 3.30 24.59 -23.59
N ARG A 626 2.03 24.32 -23.30
CA ARG A 626 1.31 23.17 -23.86
C ARG A 626 -0.09 23.57 -24.33
N ASN A 627 -0.41 23.13 -25.55
CA ASN A 627 -1.79 23.07 -26.01
C ASN A 627 -2.51 21.86 -25.39
N ILE A 628 -3.62 22.09 -24.70
CA ILE A 628 -4.46 21.11 -24.01
C ILE A 628 -5.89 21.09 -24.57
N ALA A 629 -6.13 21.52 -25.81
CA ALA A 629 -7.46 21.49 -26.43
C ALA A 629 -8.06 20.07 -26.47
N ASP A 630 -7.22 19.03 -26.53
CA ASP A 630 -7.67 17.64 -26.45
C ASP A 630 -8.21 17.28 -25.06
N PHE A 631 -7.65 17.85 -23.98
CA PHE A 631 -8.25 17.75 -22.65
C PHE A 631 -9.60 18.48 -22.63
N GLU A 632 -9.68 19.71 -23.15
CA GLU A 632 -10.92 20.48 -23.14
C GLU A 632 -12.08 19.75 -23.83
N ARG A 633 -11.81 19.07 -24.95
CA ARG A 633 -12.82 18.30 -25.68
C ARG A 633 -13.22 17.00 -25.00
N ASN A 634 -12.35 16.44 -24.16
CA ASN A 634 -12.50 15.11 -23.58
C ASN A 634 -12.33 15.12 -22.04
N TYR A 635 -12.70 16.22 -21.37
CA TYR A 635 -12.34 16.50 -19.98
C TYR A 635 -12.77 15.40 -18.99
N ALA A 636 -13.82 14.64 -19.30
CA ALA A 636 -14.34 13.56 -18.46
C ALA A 636 -13.37 12.37 -18.40
N ASP A 637 -12.83 11.97 -19.56
CA ASP A 637 -12.09 10.72 -19.75
C ASP A 637 -10.58 10.93 -19.98
N TYR A 638 -10.12 12.19 -20.04
CA TYR A 638 -8.72 12.49 -20.29
C TYR A 638 -7.81 12.03 -19.15
N ASP A 639 -6.79 11.24 -19.49
CA ASP A 639 -5.74 10.79 -18.57
C ASP A 639 -4.70 11.89 -18.35
N VAL A 640 -5.03 12.83 -17.45
CA VAL A 640 -4.19 13.99 -17.13
C VAL A 640 -2.79 13.57 -16.69
N GLU A 641 -2.67 12.53 -15.86
CA GLU A 641 -1.37 12.18 -15.30
C GLU A 641 -0.43 11.59 -16.36
N SER A 642 -0.90 10.64 -17.16
CA SER A 642 -0.07 10.03 -18.20
C SER A 642 0.26 11.04 -19.30
N GLN A 643 -0.73 11.79 -19.77
CA GLN A 643 -0.59 12.70 -20.90
C GLN A 643 0.12 14.02 -20.54
N MET A 644 0.15 14.39 -19.25
CA MET A 644 0.77 15.65 -18.78
C MET A 644 1.92 15.45 -17.78
N LYS A 645 2.41 14.22 -17.60
CA LYS A 645 3.48 13.88 -16.64
C LYS A 645 4.69 14.81 -16.70
N ASP A 646 5.19 15.08 -17.90
CA ASP A 646 6.39 15.90 -18.10
C ASP A 646 6.19 17.36 -17.66
N PHE A 647 4.97 17.88 -17.82
CA PHE A 647 4.63 19.26 -17.41
C PHE A 647 4.57 19.39 -15.89
N PHE A 648 4.12 18.37 -15.17
CA PHE A 648 4.19 18.36 -13.70
C PHE A 648 5.60 18.03 -13.20
N ALA A 649 6.37 17.27 -13.99
CA ALA A 649 7.78 17.01 -13.69
C ALA A 649 8.66 18.27 -13.75
N PHE A 650 8.25 19.27 -14.52
CA PHE A 650 8.85 20.61 -14.59
C PHE A 650 8.87 21.35 -13.25
N ASP A 651 7.99 20.97 -12.31
CA ASP A 651 7.91 21.50 -10.95
C ASP A 651 7.77 23.05 -10.90
N PRO A 652 6.77 23.63 -11.62
CA PRO A 652 6.67 25.07 -11.87
C PRO A 652 6.52 25.90 -10.59
N ASP A 653 6.95 27.16 -10.63
CA ASP A 653 6.68 28.18 -9.60
C ASP A 653 5.34 28.87 -9.81
N LEU A 654 4.95 29.04 -11.08
CA LEU A 654 3.69 29.62 -11.53
C LEU A 654 3.05 28.70 -12.58
N VAL A 655 1.78 28.37 -12.41
CA VAL A 655 0.95 27.69 -13.40
C VAL A 655 -0.12 28.65 -13.90
N VAL A 656 -0.21 28.83 -15.22
CA VAL A 656 -1.27 29.56 -15.89
C VAL A 656 -2.10 28.56 -16.70
N LEU A 657 -3.29 28.25 -16.18
CA LEU A 657 -4.26 27.36 -16.82
C LEU A 657 -5.34 28.20 -17.51
N ALA A 658 -5.27 28.33 -18.83
CA ALA A 658 -6.30 28.96 -19.65
C ALA A 658 -7.22 27.89 -20.22
N ILE A 659 -8.49 27.87 -19.79
CA ILE A 659 -9.38 26.75 -20.11
C ILE A 659 -10.83 27.18 -20.27
N GLY A 660 -11.53 26.54 -21.21
CA GLY A 660 -12.96 26.67 -21.42
C GLY A 660 -13.37 26.82 -22.89
N GLU A 661 -12.47 27.24 -23.77
CA GLU A 661 -12.80 27.57 -25.15
C GLU A 661 -13.24 26.36 -25.98
N ASN A 662 -12.56 25.21 -25.86
CA ASN A 662 -12.95 23.98 -26.59
C ASN A 662 -13.82 23.04 -25.73
N VAL A 663 -14.22 23.46 -24.53
CA VAL A 663 -15.06 22.67 -23.64
C VAL A 663 -16.49 22.64 -24.20
N PRO A 664 -17.08 21.45 -24.41
CA PRO A 664 -18.50 21.33 -24.76
C PRO A 664 -19.43 22.11 -23.82
N ALA A 665 -20.61 22.51 -24.31
CA ALA A 665 -21.58 23.21 -23.48
C ALA A 665 -21.97 22.38 -22.24
N LEU A 666 -21.95 22.99 -21.06
CA LEU A 666 -22.23 22.32 -19.78
C LEU A 666 -23.74 22.37 -19.48
N GLY A 667 -24.51 21.61 -20.26
CA GLY A 667 -25.99 21.63 -20.21
C GLY A 667 -26.63 20.89 -19.03
N SER A 668 -25.85 20.19 -18.20
CA SER A 668 -26.33 19.44 -17.03
C SER A 668 -25.40 19.59 -15.83
N GLU A 669 -25.93 19.35 -14.63
CA GLU A 669 -25.12 19.34 -13.41
C GLU A 669 -24.05 18.23 -13.43
N ASP A 670 -24.34 17.09 -14.06
CA ASP A 670 -23.36 16.02 -14.27
C ASP A 670 -22.18 16.49 -15.14
N ALA A 671 -22.46 17.21 -16.24
CA ALA A 671 -21.40 17.76 -17.10
C ALA A 671 -20.55 18.79 -16.35
N LYS A 672 -21.18 19.67 -15.55
CA LYS A 672 -20.46 20.61 -14.68
C LYS A 672 -19.57 19.89 -13.67
N ALA A 673 -20.09 18.84 -13.02
CA ALA A 673 -19.35 18.05 -12.05
C ALA A 673 -18.15 17.32 -12.69
N GLN A 674 -18.33 16.73 -13.88
CA GLN A 674 -17.27 16.08 -14.64
C GLN A 674 -16.20 17.07 -15.09
N PHE A 675 -16.59 18.26 -15.58
CA PHE A 675 -15.64 19.30 -15.98
C PHE A 675 -14.83 19.80 -14.78
N LYS A 676 -15.49 20.07 -13.64
CA LYS A 676 -14.83 20.43 -12.39
C LYS A 676 -13.82 19.35 -11.97
N ALA A 677 -14.24 18.08 -11.99
CA ALA A 677 -13.37 16.96 -11.62
C ALA A 677 -12.13 16.87 -12.53
N GLY A 678 -12.30 17.08 -13.85
CA GLY A 678 -11.18 17.16 -14.80
C GLY A 678 -10.19 18.28 -14.46
N VAL A 679 -10.70 19.49 -14.18
CA VAL A 679 -9.86 20.63 -13.78
C VAL A 679 -9.13 20.36 -12.46
N MET A 680 -9.82 19.81 -11.46
CA MET A 680 -9.21 19.44 -10.18
C MET A 680 -8.14 18.36 -10.31
N LYS A 681 -8.19 17.47 -11.32
CA LYS A 681 -7.08 16.54 -11.61
C LYS A 681 -5.82 17.29 -12.04
N ILE A 682 -5.94 18.30 -12.91
CA ILE A 682 -4.80 19.13 -13.34
C ILE A 682 -4.23 19.90 -12.13
N LEU A 683 -5.09 20.56 -11.37
CA LEU A 683 -4.69 21.34 -10.19
C LEU A 683 -4.05 20.45 -9.12
N GLY A 684 -4.62 19.26 -8.87
CA GLY A 684 -4.06 18.28 -7.95
C GLY A 684 -2.66 17.84 -8.34
N CYS A 685 -2.40 17.58 -9.62
CA CYS A 685 -1.07 17.23 -10.10
C CYS A 685 -0.08 18.41 -10.00
N ALA A 686 -0.54 19.64 -10.30
CA ALA A 686 0.29 20.84 -10.19
C ALA A 686 0.70 21.17 -8.74
N LEU A 687 -0.21 20.94 -7.79
CA LEU A 687 -0.01 21.18 -6.35
C LEU A 687 0.61 19.98 -5.61
N ALA A 688 0.95 18.92 -6.34
CA ALA A 688 1.31 17.63 -5.78
C ALA A 688 2.70 17.62 -5.10
N ARG A 689 3.66 18.40 -5.62
CA ARG A 689 5.06 18.37 -5.19
C ARG A 689 5.46 19.59 -4.36
N ARG A 690 4.95 20.76 -4.76
CA ARG A 690 5.12 22.05 -4.09
C ARG A 690 3.82 22.83 -4.16
N HIS A 691 3.79 24.01 -3.58
CA HIS A 691 2.65 24.91 -3.63
C HIS A 691 2.91 26.12 -4.58
N PRO A 692 2.85 25.94 -5.91
CA PRO A 692 3.01 27.04 -6.86
C PRO A 692 1.92 28.10 -6.74
N LEU A 693 2.18 29.27 -7.32
CA LEU A 693 1.09 30.17 -7.68
C LEU A 693 0.32 29.54 -8.85
N VAL A 694 -1.00 29.52 -8.75
CA VAL A 694 -1.85 28.99 -9.81
C VAL A 694 -2.86 30.05 -10.22
N VAL A 695 -2.87 30.37 -11.50
CA VAL A 695 -3.86 31.24 -12.12
C VAL A 695 -4.69 30.39 -13.07
N VAL A 696 -6.00 30.36 -12.87
CA VAL A 696 -6.95 29.80 -13.82
C VAL A 696 -7.68 30.95 -14.48
N ARG A 697 -7.47 31.09 -15.78
CA ARG A 697 -8.09 32.13 -16.61
C ARG A 697 -9.28 31.51 -17.34
N SER A 698 -10.44 32.16 -17.27
CA SER A 698 -11.66 31.68 -17.94
C SER A 698 -11.63 31.81 -19.46
N SER A 699 -12.68 31.36 -20.13
CA SER A 699 -12.80 31.48 -21.59
C SER A 699 -12.73 32.95 -22.01
N PHE A 700 -11.94 33.26 -23.05
CA PHE A 700 -12.00 34.59 -23.68
C PHE A 700 -13.40 34.86 -24.24
N TRP A 701 -14.03 33.83 -24.82
CA TRP A 701 -15.44 33.87 -25.20
C TRP A 701 -16.29 33.46 -23.99
N ALA A 702 -16.92 34.45 -23.35
CA ALA A 702 -17.62 34.29 -22.08
C ALA A 702 -18.64 33.13 -22.07
N ASP A 703 -18.60 32.32 -21.02
CA ASP A 703 -19.54 31.21 -20.80
C ASP A 703 -19.82 31.10 -19.29
N PRO A 704 -20.97 31.63 -18.80
CA PRO A 704 -21.25 31.68 -17.37
C PRO A 704 -21.22 30.33 -16.66
N ALA A 705 -21.60 29.24 -17.35
CA ALA A 705 -21.64 27.91 -16.76
C ALA A 705 -20.23 27.36 -16.54
N LYS A 706 -19.32 27.58 -17.49
CA LYS A 706 -17.90 27.22 -17.34
C LYS A 706 -17.23 28.09 -16.28
N ASP A 707 -17.50 29.39 -16.27
CA ASP A 707 -16.92 30.34 -15.33
C ASP A 707 -17.31 30.06 -13.88
N GLU A 708 -18.58 29.66 -13.65
CA GLU A 708 -19.06 29.15 -12.36
C GLU A 708 -18.22 27.96 -11.89
N VAL A 709 -18.06 26.94 -12.74
CA VAL A 709 -17.29 25.73 -12.41
C VAL A 709 -15.82 26.04 -12.11
N LEU A 710 -15.17 26.87 -12.92
CA LEU A 710 -13.77 27.25 -12.74
C LEU A 710 -13.55 28.06 -11.47
N ARG A 711 -14.47 28.96 -11.11
CA ARG A 711 -14.40 29.73 -9.86
C ARG A 711 -14.47 28.82 -8.63
N ILE A 712 -15.36 27.83 -8.65
CA ILE A 712 -15.48 26.82 -7.58
C ILE A 712 -14.19 26.00 -7.49
N ALA A 713 -13.65 25.53 -8.62
CA ALA A 713 -12.38 24.78 -8.64
C ALA A 713 -11.20 25.61 -8.10
N CYS A 714 -11.13 26.90 -8.44
CA CYS A 714 -10.09 27.80 -7.92
C CYS A 714 -10.19 27.98 -6.41
N GLN A 715 -11.40 28.15 -5.89
CA GLN A 715 -11.62 28.30 -4.46
C GLN A 715 -11.19 27.05 -3.68
N GLU A 716 -11.46 25.86 -4.21
CA GLU A 716 -11.05 24.60 -3.60
C GLU A 716 -9.53 24.36 -3.66
N ALA A 717 -8.86 24.89 -4.69
CA ALA A 717 -7.43 24.73 -4.91
C ALA A 717 -6.56 25.89 -4.40
N ASP A 718 -7.14 26.89 -3.74
CA ASP A 718 -6.48 28.15 -3.38
C ASP A 718 -5.76 28.83 -4.59
N ALA A 719 -6.35 28.66 -5.77
CA ALA A 719 -5.91 29.23 -7.02
C ALA A 719 -6.60 30.56 -7.31
N ILE A 720 -5.99 31.37 -8.16
CA ILE A 720 -6.47 32.69 -8.52
C ILE A 720 -7.33 32.57 -9.78
N PHE A 721 -8.62 32.94 -9.70
CA PHE A 721 -9.50 32.99 -10.86
C PHE A 721 -9.39 34.34 -11.56
N VAL A 722 -9.15 34.34 -12.87
CA VAL A 722 -9.12 35.54 -13.72
C VAL A 722 -10.26 35.44 -14.75
N ASP A 723 -11.21 36.37 -14.65
CA ASP A 723 -12.34 36.45 -15.57
C ASP A 723 -11.94 37.17 -16.87
N ALA A 724 -11.80 36.41 -17.95
CA ALA A 724 -11.46 36.90 -19.28
C ALA A 724 -12.69 37.22 -20.14
N GLY A 725 -13.90 36.81 -19.72
CA GLY A 725 -15.12 36.97 -20.50
C GLY A 725 -15.40 38.43 -20.91
N PRO A 726 -15.28 39.42 -20.00
CA PRO A 726 -15.44 40.84 -20.35
C PRO A 726 -14.47 41.30 -21.45
N LEU A 727 -13.24 40.78 -21.46
CA LEU A 727 -12.24 41.14 -22.46
C LEU A 727 -12.63 40.68 -23.87
N GLY A 728 -13.29 39.53 -23.99
CA GLY A 728 -13.79 39.03 -25.28
C GLY A 728 -15.13 39.60 -25.71
N CYS A 729 -15.84 40.33 -24.86
CA CYS A 729 -17.00 41.12 -25.29
C CYS A 729 -16.59 42.44 -25.97
N GLU A 730 -15.35 42.90 -25.77
CA GLU A 730 -14.82 44.09 -26.41
C GLU A 730 -14.32 43.78 -27.84
N GLU A 731 -15.03 44.29 -28.84
CA GLU A 731 -14.66 44.12 -30.25
C GLU A 731 -13.22 44.57 -30.55
N ALA A 732 -12.74 45.63 -29.89
CA ALA A 732 -11.38 46.14 -30.03
C ALA A 732 -10.29 45.14 -29.61
N ASN A 733 -10.62 44.12 -28.82
CA ASN A 733 -9.68 43.07 -28.41
C ASN A 733 -9.64 41.90 -29.41
N MET A 734 -10.55 41.87 -30.39
CA MET A 734 -10.58 40.85 -31.45
C MET A 734 -9.57 41.15 -32.53
N ALA A 735 -8.92 40.11 -33.08
CA ALA A 735 -7.91 40.27 -34.09
C ALA A 735 -8.43 40.95 -35.37
N ARG A 736 -9.70 40.71 -35.75
CA ARG A 736 -10.38 41.37 -36.87
C ARG A 736 -10.46 42.89 -36.78
N SER A 737 -10.36 43.45 -35.58
CA SER A 737 -10.32 44.90 -35.38
C SER A 737 -8.94 45.51 -35.63
N GLU A 738 -7.90 44.68 -35.72
CA GLU A 738 -6.52 45.12 -35.95
C GLU A 738 -6.04 44.84 -37.36
N ARG A 739 -6.49 43.73 -37.97
CA ARG A 739 -6.04 43.27 -39.29
C ARG A 739 -6.97 42.24 -39.91
N SER A 740 -6.85 42.04 -41.23
CA SER A 740 -7.63 41.07 -41.99
C SER A 740 -7.10 39.64 -41.84
N PHE A 741 -8.00 38.67 -41.81
CA PHE A 741 -7.70 37.24 -41.75
C PHE A 741 -8.50 36.48 -42.79
N ILE A 742 -7.96 35.36 -43.28
CA ILE A 742 -8.61 34.50 -44.28
C ILE A 742 -9.77 33.72 -43.65
N HIS A 743 -9.64 33.36 -42.37
CA HIS A 743 -10.60 32.50 -41.67
C HIS A 743 -11.21 33.25 -40.49
N ASP A 744 -12.54 33.35 -40.45
CA ASP A 744 -13.29 34.08 -39.42
C ASP A 744 -12.97 33.60 -38.00
N GLY A 745 -12.75 32.30 -37.84
CA GLY A 745 -12.33 31.72 -36.57
C GLY A 745 -11.01 32.32 -36.05
N VAL A 746 -10.01 32.55 -36.92
CA VAL A 746 -8.75 33.21 -36.51
C VAL A 746 -9.01 34.69 -36.24
N ALA A 747 -9.86 35.33 -37.05
CA ALA A 747 -10.24 36.73 -36.89
C ALA A 747 -10.97 37.01 -35.55
N ALA A 748 -11.62 35.99 -34.97
CA ALA A 748 -12.33 36.05 -33.69
C ALA A 748 -11.48 35.70 -32.46
N HIS A 749 -10.20 35.35 -32.64
CA HIS A 749 -9.26 35.23 -31.52
C HIS A 749 -8.81 36.62 -31.03
N PRO A 750 -8.25 36.73 -29.81
CA PRO A 750 -7.67 37.99 -29.35
C PRO A 750 -6.52 38.45 -30.25
N GLY A 751 -6.60 39.71 -30.70
CA GLY A 751 -5.51 40.40 -31.41
C GLY A 751 -4.37 40.78 -30.45
N ASP A 752 -3.40 41.57 -30.91
CA ASP A 752 -2.28 42.04 -30.09
C ASP A 752 -2.77 42.78 -28.83
N ARG A 753 -3.82 43.60 -28.97
CA ARG A 753 -4.46 44.31 -27.86
C ARG A 753 -5.16 43.36 -26.90
N GLY A 754 -5.91 42.38 -27.42
CA GLY A 754 -6.58 41.36 -26.60
C GLY A 754 -5.60 40.47 -25.85
N MET A 755 -4.52 40.05 -26.51
CA MET A 755 -3.43 39.29 -25.89
C MET A 755 -2.75 40.08 -24.78
N LYS A 756 -2.50 41.38 -24.99
CA LYS A 756 -1.98 42.26 -23.94
C LYS A 756 -2.95 42.43 -22.78
N ALA A 757 -4.24 42.60 -23.03
CA ALA A 757 -5.25 42.70 -21.97
C ALA A 757 -5.31 41.42 -21.11
N LEU A 758 -5.23 40.24 -21.74
CA LEU A 758 -5.13 38.96 -21.05
C LEU A 758 -3.86 38.87 -20.20
N ALA A 759 -2.71 39.27 -20.76
CA ALA A 759 -1.45 39.26 -20.04
C ALA A 759 -1.47 40.19 -18.82
N ASP A 760 -1.97 41.41 -18.99
CA ASP A 760 -2.09 42.40 -17.92
C ASP A 760 -3.00 41.89 -16.79
N ALA A 761 -4.13 41.26 -17.12
CA ALA A 761 -5.03 40.67 -16.13
C ALA A 761 -4.38 39.54 -15.32
N ILE A 762 -3.63 38.65 -15.99
CA ILE A 762 -2.90 37.55 -15.34
C ILE A 762 -1.78 38.11 -14.45
N VAL A 763 -0.97 39.04 -14.96
CA VAL A 763 0.12 39.66 -14.19
C VAL A 763 -0.42 40.41 -12.97
N GLN A 764 -1.53 41.15 -13.14
CA GLN A 764 -2.16 41.86 -12.04
C GLN A 764 -2.57 40.89 -10.93
N ALA A 765 -3.18 39.76 -11.30
CA ALA A 765 -3.56 38.70 -10.38
C ALA A 765 -2.36 38.09 -9.65
N VAL A 766 -1.23 37.86 -10.34
CA VAL A 766 -0.02 37.26 -9.76
C VAL A 766 0.73 38.23 -8.84
N LEU A 767 1.01 39.45 -9.30
CA LEU A 767 1.91 40.38 -8.62
C LEU A 767 1.24 41.18 -7.51
N HIS A 768 -0.08 41.36 -7.56
CA HIS A 768 -0.83 42.20 -6.62
C HIS A 768 -1.80 41.42 -5.74
N ARG A 769 -1.62 40.09 -5.62
CA ARG A 769 -2.34 39.26 -4.63
C ARG A 769 -2.00 39.80 -3.24
N ARG A 770 -3.02 40.32 -2.54
CA ARG A 770 -2.89 40.75 -1.14
C ARG A 770 -2.95 39.55 -0.21
#